data_AF-A0A1M7MR15-F1
#
_entry.id   AF-A0A1M7MR15-F1
#
_cell.length_a   1.000
_cell.length_b   1.000
_cell.length_c   1.000
_cell.angle_alpha   90.00
_cell.angle_beta   90.00
_cell.angle_gamma   90.00
#
_symmetry.space_group_name_H-M   'P 1'
#
loop_
_entity.id
_entity.type
_entity.pdbx_description
1 polymer ?
#
loop_
_entity_poly.entity_id
_entity_poly.type
_entity_poly.pdbx_seq_one_letter_code
_entity_poly.pdbx_strand_id
1 'polypeptide(L)'
;MKHYLAGTLLIAALGTAHGAFAQYPTIPKAVQEVSDSLLEAAKKHADEAWEKALPIVKQEARQGKPYVPFAARPTDLPQATIPAFPGAEGGGAYTFGGRGGKIFVVTSLADSGPGTLRDACEAGGARTVIFNVAGIIKLKTPIILMAPYISIAGQTAPGDGVCVAGESFWINTHDVVIRYMRFRRGETTVGRRDDALGGNPIGNIIIDHCSTSWGLDENISLYRHMYNPGAGYPEEKLPTVNITIQNTISAEALDTYNHAFGSTLGGENCSFMRNLWACNAGRNPSIGWFSVFNFVNNVVFNWKHRTVDGGDYRSQFNIINNYFKPGPVTPKDDPVGHRILKPESGRSKLKYREFGRAYVSGNIMDGYPKITSNNWDGGVQIEDMDNAGEYQPDMRVEKPLPMPRMMIMPAKDAYEYVLDNAGATLPKRDAVDTRVIEQVRTGKIQYKDNTGSKIGSEYIKRRLPEDSYKQGIIYDIAQVGGYPEYKGTPYKDTDGDGIPDEWETRHKMNPKDAKDAVLDANGDGYTNIEDFLNDIKGEKKSYQMIVTERAAKIVSSLDINDAGKSMQVQDIIAQQYVDLHDTEEKKDTTMVHQLHERYLSKLSSVLTTEQVTKVKDGMTYSILPVTYNAYLQMLPQLTKQQQQQIMTWLEEAREKAMDAGSSEQKHAWFGKYKGRINNYLSSAGIDMKKAEAEWKKRRNE
;
A
#
# COMPACT_ATOMS: atom_id res chain seq x y z
N MET A 1 49.96 8.34 55.03
CA MET A 1 49.32 9.57 55.53
C MET A 1 49.34 10.61 54.42
N LYS A 2 48.14 11.06 54.01
CA LYS A 2 47.77 12.34 53.34
C LYS A 2 48.07 12.57 51.83
N HIS A 3 46.97 12.93 51.18
CA HIS A 3 46.64 13.24 49.77
C HIS A 3 47.16 14.57 49.23
N TYR A 4 47.12 14.78 47.89
CA TYR A 4 46.22 15.68 47.10
C TYR A 4 46.46 15.42 45.58
N LEU A 5 45.45 15.02 44.76
CA LEU A 5 44.62 15.82 43.81
C LEU A 5 45.40 16.85 42.97
N ALA A 6 45.19 17.11 41.67
CA ALA A 6 44.23 16.71 40.63
C ALA A 6 44.73 17.27 39.28
N GLY A 7 44.21 16.79 38.14
CA GLY A 7 44.26 17.54 36.87
C GLY A 7 44.50 16.73 35.60
N THR A 8 43.55 15.86 35.22
CA THR A 8 43.55 15.25 33.88
C THR A 8 42.69 16.12 32.95
N LEU A 9 43.35 16.86 32.06
CA LEU A 9 42.70 17.58 30.96
C LEU A 9 42.14 16.56 29.95
N LEU A 10 40.83 16.40 29.94
CA LEU A 10 40.11 15.66 28.91
C LEU A 10 39.98 16.58 27.68
N ILE A 11 40.80 16.35 26.65
CA ILE A 11 40.60 16.95 25.33
C ILE A 11 39.43 16.20 24.70
N ALA A 12 38.22 16.74 24.84
CA ALA A 12 37.05 16.29 24.09
C ALA A 12 37.25 16.66 22.61
N ALA A 13 37.32 15.64 21.75
CA ALA A 13 37.33 15.79 20.30
C ALA A 13 36.00 16.42 19.85
N LEU A 14 36.05 17.73 19.58
CA LEU A 14 35.02 18.50 18.87
C LEU A 14 34.99 18.07 17.40
N GLY A 15 34.35 16.95 17.12
CA GLY A 15 33.97 16.51 15.78
C GLY A 15 32.58 17.04 15.41
N THR A 16 32.55 18.18 14.71
CA THR A 16 31.48 18.59 13.77
C THR A 16 30.01 18.53 14.25
N ALA A 17 29.67 19.26 15.31
CA ALA A 17 28.29 19.69 15.59
C ALA A 17 27.86 20.96 14.82
N HIS A 18 28.73 21.52 13.97
CA HIS A 18 28.50 22.82 13.31
C HIS A 18 27.51 22.77 12.14
N GLY A 19 27.15 21.59 11.62
CA GLY A 19 26.20 21.45 10.51
C GLY A 19 24.72 21.33 10.92
N ALA A 20 24.43 20.82 12.12
CA ALA A 20 23.06 20.47 12.53
C ALA A 20 22.28 21.67 13.09
N PHE A 21 22.94 22.64 13.71
CA PHE A 21 22.31 23.87 14.22
C PHE A 21 21.77 24.79 13.11
N ALA A 22 22.21 24.63 11.85
CA ALA A 22 21.81 25.49 10.74
C ALA A 22 20.53 25.04 10.00
N GLN A 23 19.97 23.86 10.35
CA GLN A 23 18.78 23.33 9.67
C GLN A 23 17.46 23.77 10.30
N TYR A 24 17.42 23.99 11.61
CA TYR A 24 16.19 24.34 12.33
C TYR A 24 16.05 25.87 12.48
N PRO A 25 14.83 26.41 12.37
CA PRO A 25 14.60 27.83 12.56
C PRO A 25 14.87 28.22 14.02
N THR A 26 15.26 29.47 14.24
CA THR A 26 15.29 30.01 15.61
C THR A 26 13.89 30.41 16.02
N ILE A 27 13.29 29.65 16.94
CA ILE A 27 11.92 29.89 17.40
C ILE A 27 11.96 30.86 18.58
N PRO A 28 11.29 32.03 18.51
CA PRO A 28 11.19 32.91 19.67
C PRO A 28 10.50 32.20 20.83
N LYS A 29 11.01 32.38 22.05
CA LYS A 29 10.47 31.70 23.25
C LYS A 29 8.96 31.88 23.41
N ALA A 30 8.45 33.10 23.20
CA ALA A 30 7.00 33.37 23.28
C ALA A 30 6.18 32.59 22.24
N VAL A 31 6.72 32.38 21.03
CA VAL A 31 6.06 31.58 19.98
C VAL A 31 6.07 30.09 20.36
N GLN A 32 7.18 29.61 20.94
CA GLN A 32 7.29 28.25 21.44
C GLN A 32 6.30 28.00 22.59
N GLU A 33 6.26 28.90 23.59
CA GLU A 33 5.35 28.79 24.75
C GLU A 33 3.87 28.72 24.33
N VAL A 34 3.45 29.50 23.32
CA VAL A 34 2.08 29.42 22.77
C VAL A 34 1.84 28.06 22.09
N SER A 35 2.80 27.59 21.29
CA SER A 35 2.67 26.32 20.57
C SER A 35 2.62 25.13 21.53
N ASP A 36 3.47 25.15 22.56
CA ASP A 36 3.50 24.15 23.63
C ASP A 36 2.18 24.13 24.39
N SER A 37 1.62 25.30 24.74
CA SER A 37 0.33 25.39 25.44
C SER A 37 -0.84 24.84 24.61
N LEU A 38 -0.86 25.11 23.30
CA LEU A 38 -1.90 24.58 22.42
C LEU A 38 -1.78 23.06 22.27
N LEU A 39 -0.56 22.55 22.16
CA LEU A 39 -0.32 21.12 22.07
C LEU A 39 -0.66 20.40 23.38
N GLU A 40 -0.34 20.99 24.52
CA GLU A 40 -0.70 20.45 25.84
C GLU A 40 -2.23 20.37 26.01
N ALA A 41 -2.95 21.40 25.57
CA ALA A 41 -4.42 21.38 25.57
C ALA A 41 -4.97 20.28 24.64
N ALA A 42 -4.37 20.06 23.47
CA ALA A 42 -4.75 19.00 22.55
C ALA A 42 -4.50 17.60 23.14
N LYS A 43 -3.36 17.40 23.82
CA LYS A 43 -3.05 16.14 24.53
C LYS A 43 -4.03 15.89 25.66
N LYS A 44 -4.32 16.91 26.47
CA LYS A 44 -5.31 16.80 27.54
C LYS A 44 -6.69 16.41 27.02
N HIS A 45 -7.15 17.01 25.92
CA HIS A 45 -8.39 16.61 25.26
C HIS A 45 -8.35 15.13 24.83
N ALA A 46 -7.24 14.70 24.22
CA ALA A 46 -7.08 13.31 23.79
C ALA A 46 -7.08 12.33 24.97
N ASP A 47 -6.45 12.69 26.10
CA ASP A 47 -6.48 11.90 27.33
C ASP A 47 -7.90 11.78 27.88
N GLU A 48 -8.67 12.88 27.92
CA GLU A 48 -10.07 12.87 28.34
C GLU A 48 -10.96 12.02 27.40
N ALA A 49 -10.69 12.04 26.10
CA ALA A 49 -11.35 11.16 25.12
C ALA A 49 -10.96 9.69 25.33
N TRP A 50 -9.68 9.43 25.57
CA TRP A 50 -9.16 8.08 25.82
C TRP A 50 -9.74 7.47 27.11
N GLU A 51 -9.87 8.24 28.18
CA GLU A 51 -10.51 7.79 29.42
C GLU A 51 -11.96 7.33 29.20
N LYS A 52 -12.69 8.00 28.29
CA LYS A 52 -14.06 7.60 27.90
C LYS A 52 -14.07 6.36 27.01
N ALA A 53 -13.09 6.21 26.13
CA ALA A 53 -12.95 5.06 25.23
C ALA A 53 -12.47 3.78 25.95
N LEU A 54 -11.63 3.92 26.97
CA LEU A 54 -10.91 2.82 27.61
C LEU A 54 -11.81 1.71 28.18
N PRO A 55 -12.98 1.97 28.82
CA PRO A 55 -13.88 0.92 29.27
C PRO A 55 -14.36 0.01 28.14
N ILE A 56 -14.67 0.58 26.97
CA ILE A 56 -15.13 -0.16 25.78
C ILE A 56 -13.97 -1.02 25.25
N VAL A 57 -12.78 -0.42 25.12
CA VAL A 57 -11.57 -1.15 24.68
C VAL A 57 -11.26 -2.34 25.60
N LYS A 58 -11.37 -2.15 26.93
CA LYS A 58 -11.19 -3.24 27.91
C LYS A 58 -12.25 -4.33 27.80
N GLN A 59 -13.49 -3.98 27.43
CA GLN A 59 -14.56 -4.93 27.20
C GLN A 59 -14.28 -5.77 25.94
N GLU A 60 -13.96 -5.14 24.82
CA GLU A 60 -13.66 -5.84 23.57
C GLU A 60 -12.37 -6.68 23.66
N ALA A 61 -11.40 -6.24 24.46
CA ALA A 61 -10.21 -7.05 24.76
C ALA A 61 -10.56 -8.41 25.36
N ARG A 62 -11.59 -8.49 26.21
CA ARG A 62 -12.09 -9.76 26.77
C ARG A 62 -12.87 -10.60 25.77
N GLN A 63 -13.25 -10.00 24.63
CA GLN A 63 -14.00 -10.63 23.54
C GLN A 63 -13.11 -10.96 22.33
N GLY A 64 -11.79 -10.94 22.50
CA GLY A 64 -10.84 -11.34 21.46
C GLY A 64 -10.24 -10.20 20.65
N LYS A 65 -10.45 -8.93 21.03
CA LYS A 65 -9.81 -7.75 20.42
C LYS A 65 -8.84 -7.08 21.42
N PRO A 66 -7.70 -7.71 21.77
CA PRO A 66 -6.81 -7.22 22.82
C PRO A 66 -6.22 -5.84 22.47
N TYR A 67 -5.94 -5.02 23.49
CA TYR A 67 -5.12 -3.82 23.37
C TYR A 67 -3.69 -4.12 23.85
N VAL A 68 -2.71 -4.00 22.97
CA VAL A 68 -1.32 -4.44 23.19
C VAL A 68 -0.37 -3.25 22.99
N PRO A 69 -0.27 -2.35 23.98
CA PRO A 69 0.51 -1.12 23.84
C PRO A 69 2.04 -1.32 23.82
N PHE A 70 2.50 -2.53 24.15
CA PHE A 70 3.91 -2.90 24.29
C PHE A 70 4.44 -3.74 23.12
N ALA A 71 3.67 -3.88 22.03
CA ALA A 71 4.05 -4.74 20.92
C ALA A 71 5.38 -4.28 20.30
N ALA A 72 6.38 -5.16 20.27
CA ALA A 72 7.71 -4.88 19.71
C ALA A 72 8.13 -5.90 18.65
N ARG A 73 7.37 -6.98 18.49
CA ARG A 73 7.59 -8.05 17.50
C ARG A 73 6.33 -8.21 16.64
N PRO A 74 6.50 -8.61 15.35
CA PRO A 74 5.37 -8.90 14.46
C PRO A 74 4.30 -9.84 15.04
N THR A 75 4.73 -10.78 15.89
CA THR A 75 3.86 -11.80 16.51
C THR A 75 3.14 -11.32 17.77
N ASP A 76 3.45 -10.14 18.30
CA ASP A 76 2.82 -9.62 19.53
C ASP A 76 1.38 -9.16 19.26
N LEU A 77 1.08 -8.77 18.03
CA LEU A 77 -0.26 -8.37 17.59
C LEU A 77 -0.95 -9.53 16.86
N PRO A 78 -2.18 -9.90 17.25
CA PRO A 78 -2.98 -10.87 16.51
C PRO A 78 -3.15 -10.46 15.04
N GLN A 79 -3.28 -11.43 14.14
CA GLN A 79 -3.57 -11.21 12.72
C GLN A 79 -4.96 -11.77 12.39
N ALA A 80 -5.69 -11.12 11.50
CA ALA A 80 -6.93 -11.67 10.95
C ALA A 80 -6.64 -12.90 10.08
N THR A 81 -7.65 -13.75 9.87
CA THR A 81 -7.57 -14.94 9.01
C THR A 81 -7.69 -14.61 7.52
N ILE A 82 -8.22 -13.43 7.21
CA ILE A 82 -8.38 -12.89 5.85
C ILE A 82 -7.68 -11.53 5.76
N PRO A 83 -7.28 -11.08 4.55
CA PRO A 83 -6.72 -9.74 4.37
C PRO A 83 -7.69 -8.64 4.81
N ALA A 84 -7.16 -7.48 5.20
CA ALA A 84 -7.92 -6.30 5.63
C ALA A 84 -8.97 -5.87 4.59
N PHE A 85 -8.64 -6.05 3.31
CA PHE A 85 -9.53 -5.90 2.16
C PHE A 85 -8.91 -6.67 0.98
N PRO A 86 -9.68 -7.03 -0.07
CA PRO A 86 -9.13 -7.60 -1.30
C PRO A 86 -8.05 -6.69 -1.90
N GLY A 87 -6.82 -7.22 -2.05
CA GLY A 87 -5.67 -6.45 -2.53
C GLY A 87 -4.80 -5.82 -1.44
N ALA A 88 -5.12 -6.03 -0.16
CA ALA A 88 -4.20 -5.73 0.94
C ALA A 88 -3.02 -6.71 0.90
N GLU A 89 -1.80 -6.19 0.82
CA GLU A 89 -0.56 -6.98 0.72
C GLU A 89 0.47 -6.52 1.76
N GLY A 90 1.58 -7.25 1.89
CA GLY A 90 2.68 -6.87 2.77
C GLY A 90 2.43 -7.11 4.26
N GLY A 91 3.23 -6.44 5.10
CA GLY A 91 3.29 -6.70 6.54
C GLY A 91 2.00 -6.40 7.30
N GLY A 92 1.25 -5.39 6.87
CA GLY A 92 -0.05 -5.01 7.45
C GLY A 92 -1.26 -5.65 6.76
N ALA A 93 -1.07 -6.61 5.85
CA ALA A 93 -2.14 -7.17 5.02
C ALA A 93 -3.30 -7.75 5.83
N TYR A 94 -3.03 -8.32 7.01
CA TYR A 94 -4.00 -9.01 7.86
C TYR A 94 -4.42 -8.19 9.08
N THR A 95 -4.32 -6.88 8.99
CA THR A 95 -4.86 -5.95 10.00
C THR A 95 -6.38 -6.14 10.14
N PHE A 96 -6.90 -6.17 11.37
CA PHE A 96 -8.35 -6.31 11.61
C PHE A 96 -9.12 -5.06 11.21
N GLY A 97 -8.54 -3.88 11.47
CA GLY A 97 -9.23 -2.59 11.33
C GLY A 97 -10.52 -2.57 12.15
N GLY A 98 -11.55 -1.96 11.60
CA GLY A 98 -12.88 -1.80 12.21
C GLY A 98 -13.83 -2.99 12.08
N ARG A 99 -13.41 -4.14 11.53
CA ARG A 99 -14.30 -5.25 11.15
C ARG A 99 -15.22 -5.71 12.27
N GLY A 100 -16.50 -5.87 11.93
CA GLY A 100 -17.58 -6.26 12.86
C GLY A 100 -17.83 -5.27 13.99
N GLY A 101 -17.27 -4.06 13.89
CA GLY A 101 -17.43 -2.97 14.84
C GLY A 101 -18.58 -2.04 14.51
N LYS A 102 -18.66 -0.93 15.25
CA LYS A 102 -19.68 0.11 15.02
C LYS A 102 -19.36 0.92 13.77
N ILE A 103 -20.38 1.28 12.99
CA ILE A 103 -20.22 2.19 11.85
C ILE A 103 -20.42 3.64 12.31
N PHE A 104 -19.52 4.52 11.87
CA PHE A 104 -19.59 5.96 12.09
C PHE A 104 -19.69 6.67 10.73
N VAL A 105 -20.85 7.26 10.47
CA VAL A 105 -21.09 8.07 9.28
C VAL A 105 -20.72 9.53 9.56
N VAL A 106 -19.63 9.99 8.95
CA VAL A 106 -19.21 11.39 9.02
C VAL A 106 -20.12 12.22 8.10
N THR A 107 -20.84 13.16 8.70
CA THR A 107 -21.80 14.05 8.03
C THR A 107 -21.44 15.52 8.18
N SER A 108 -20.40 15.84 8.97
CA SER A 108 -19.95 17.19 9.26
C SER A 108 -18.46 17.38 8.98
N LEU A 109 -18.11 18.51 8.37
CA LEU A 109 -16.73 18.95 8.14
C LEU A 109 -16.13 19.71 9.33
N ALA A 110 -16.90 19.89 10.41
CA ALA A 110 -16.41 20.54 11.61
C ALA A 110 -15.24 19.74 12.23
N ASP A 111 -14.35 20.44 12.93
CA ASP A 111 -13.20 19.84 13.62
C ASP A 111 -13.60 18.88 14.75
N SER A 112 -14.73 19.13 15.42
CA SER A 112 -15.18 18.34 16.57
C SER A 112 -16.71 18.37 16.74
N GLY A 113 -17.21 17.45 17.56
CA GLY A 113 -18.64 17.27 17.85
C GLY A 113 -19.28 16.12 17.06
N PRO A 114 -20.56 15.80 17.33
CA PRO A 114 -21.24 14.65 16.74
C PRO A 114 -21.18 14.64 15.20
N GLY A 115 -20.90 13.47 14.61
CA GLY A 115 -20.88 13.29 13.16
C GLY A 115 -19.64 13.84 12.46
N THR A 116 -18.60 14.20 13.22
CA THR A 116 -17.29 14.61 12.68
C THR A 116 -16.31 13.45 12.62
N LEU A 117 -15.24 13.60 11.84
CA LEU A 117 -14.12 12.64 11.82
C LEU A 117 -13.49 12.47 13.21
N ARG A 118 -13.34 13.57 13.97
CA ARG A 118 -12.75 13.53 15.31
C ARG A 118 -13.59 12.70 16.27
N ASP A 119 -14.91 12.89 16.27
CA ASP A 119 -15.85 12.12 17.10
C ASP A 119 -15.71 10.60 16.84
N ALA A 120 -15.60 10.21 15.57
CA ALA A 120 -15.36 8.81 15.20
C ALA A 120 -13.97 8.30 15.63
N CYS A 121 -12.92 9.12 15.51
CA CYS A 121 -11.55 8.72 15.90
C CYS A 121 -11.38 8.59 17.41
N GLU A 122 -12.04 9.46 18.18
CA GLU A 122 -11.99 9.52 19.65
C GLU A 122 -12.90 8.48 20.31
N ALA A 123 -13.81 7.85 19.56
CA ALA A 123 -14.64 6.76 20.06
C ALA A 123 -13.81 5.50 20.40
N GLY A 124 -14.25 4.81 21.47
CA GLY A 124 -13.72 3.49 21.84
C GLY A 124 -14.38 2.34 21.10
N GLY A 125 -13.69 1.21 21.05
CA GLY A 125 -14.16 -0.02 20.42
C GLY A 125 -13.88 -0.07 18.92
N ALA A 126 -14.10 -1.24 18.34
CA ALA A 126 -13.90 -1.48 16.93
C ALA A 126 -14.88 -0.66 16.11
N ARG A 127 -14.39 0.01 15.06
CA ARG A 127 -15.22 0.94 14.28
C ARG A 127 -14.80 1.15 12.85
N THR A 128 -15.78 1.27 11.96
CA THR A 128 -15.60 1.65 10.56
C THR A 128 -16.14 3.06 10.35
N VAL A 129 -15.27 3.96 9.89
CA VAL A 129 -15.57 5.35 9.62
C VAL A 129 -15.75 5.54 8.12
N ILE A 130 -16.90 6.07 7.74
CA ILE A 130 -17.24 6.39 6.36
C ILE A 130 -17.70 7.84 6.26
N PHE A 131 -17.87 8.35 5.04
CA PHE A 131 -18.16 9.76 4.78
C PHE A 131 -19.40 9.90 3.92
N ASN A 132 -20.40 10.61 4.44
CA ASN A 132 -21.54 11.10 3.66
C ASN A 132 -21.47 12.64 3.55
N VAL A 133 -20.26 13.15 3.35
CA VAL A 133 -19.94 14.56 3.17
C VAL A 133 -18.66 14.70 2.35
N ALA A 134 -18.57 15.76 1.55
CA ALA A 134 -17.38 16.10 0.78
C ALA A 134 -16.87 17.47 1.20
N GLY A 135 -15.56 17.66 1.26
CA GLY A 135 -15.00 18.92 1.75
C GLY A 135 -13.66 18.80 2.46
N ILE A 136 -13.19 19.97 2.92
CA ILE A 136 -12.01 20.07 3.78
C ILE A 136 -12.45 19.98 5.23
N ILE A 137 -11.95 18.97 5.94
CA ILE A 137 -12.02 18.86 7.39
C ILE A 137 -10.81 19.61 7.94
N LYS A 138 -11.02 20.89 8.29
CA LYS A 138 -9.94 21.76 8.79
C LYS A 138 -9.78 21.57 10.29
N LEU A 139 -8.76 20.81 10.66
CA LEU A 139 -8.40 20.54 12.05
C LEU A 139 -7.90 21.82 12.74
N LYS A 140 -8.30 22.00 14.00
CA LYS A 140 -7.79 23.09 14.86
C LYS A 140 -6.68 22.62 15.80
N THR A 141 -6.72 21.34 16.16
CA THR A 141 -5.72 20.62 16.95
C THR A 141 -5.47 19.28 16.27
N PRO A 142 -4.34 18.59 16.52
CA PRO A 142 -4.14 17.26 15.95
C PRO A 142 -5.25 16.28 16.37
N ILE A 143 -5.60 15.34 15.49
CA ILE A 143 -6.35 14.14 15.89
C ILE A 143 -5.33 13.14 16.40
N ILE A 144 -5.46 12.74 17.67
CA ILE A 144 -4.58 11.75 18.31
C ILE A 144 -5.34 10.43 18.44
N LEU A 145 -5.14 9.53 17.47
CA LEU A 145 -5.85 8.26 17.42
C LEU A 145 -5.25 7.26 18.42
N MET A 146 -5.88 7.14 19.58
CA MET A 146 -5.44 6.26 20.69
C MET A 146 -6.18 4.92 20.73
N ALA A 147 -7.47 4.90 20.36
CA ALA A 147 -8.27 3.67 20.40
C ALA A 147 -8.03 2.78 19.17
N PRO A 148 -7.65 1.49 19.36
CA PRO A 148 -7.33 0.56 18.28
C PRO A 148 -8.57 0.11 17.49
N TYR A 149 -8.37 -0.76 16.50
CA TYR A 149 -9.41 -1.41 15.69
C TYR A 149 -10.29 -0.42 14.92
N ILE A 150 -9.70 0.28 13.97
CA ILE A 150 -10.40 1.29 13.18
C ILE A 150 -10.11 1.14 11.68
N SER A 151 -11.17 1.24 10.87
CA SER A 151 -11.09 1.42 9.42
C SER A 151 -11.60 2.80 9.04
N ILE A 152 -10.85 3.58 8.28
CA ILE A 152 -11.26 4.90 7.78
C ILE A 152 -11.29 4.83 6.25
N ALA A 153 -12.50 4.95 5.67
CA ALA A 153 -12.75 4.66 4.26
C ALA A 153 -13.17 5.93 3.49
N GLY A 154 -12.17 6.71 3.04
CA GLY A 154 -12.38 7.96 2.30
C GLY A 154 -13.08 7.79 0.96
N GLN A 155 -13.07 6.59 0.36
CA GLN A 155 -13.71 6.30 -0.92
C GLN A 155 -15.24 6.41 -0.90
N THR A 156 -15.84 6.43 0.30
CA THR A 156 -17.29 6.58 0.49
C THR A 156 -17.77 8.02 0.35
N ALA A 157 -16.86 9.00 0.50
CA ALA A 157 -17.22 10.40 0.39
C ALA A 157 -17.85 10.69 -0.98
N PRO A 158 -18.91 11.51 -1.05
CA PRO A 158 -19.52 11.86 -2.33
C PRO A 158 -18.63 12.80 -3.17
N GLY A 159 -18.92 12.87 -4.47
CA GLY A 159 -18.34 13.86 -5.39
C GLY A 159 -16.81 13.86 -5.44
N ASP A 160 -16.19 14.97 -5.04
CA ASP A 160 -14.73 15.17 -5.07
C ASP A 160 -14.01 14.56 -3.84
N GLY A 161 -14.76 14.09 -2.84
CA GLY A 161 -14.23 13.44 -1.65
C GLY A 161 -13.86 14.38 -0.50
N VAL A 162 -13.01 13.88 0.41
CA VAL A 162 -12.59 14.60 1.63
C VAL A 162 -11.08 14.86 1.68
N CYS A 163 -10.70 15.90 2.42
CA CYS A 163 -9.32 16.25 2.73
C CYS A 163 -9.18 16.72 4.17
N VAL A 164 -8.24 16.15 4.91
CA VAL A 164 -7.84 16.61 6.25
C VAL A 164 -6.75 17.68 6.09
N ALA A 165 -6.94 18.83 6.74
CA ALA A 165 -6.05 19.99 6.62
C ALA A 165 -5.86 20.75 7.93
N GLY A 166 -4.89 21.66 7.97
CA GLY A 166 -4.64 22.60 9.07
C GLY A 166 -3.81 22.03 10.21
N GLU A 167 -4.03 20.79 10.60
CA GLU A 167 -3.25 20.09 11.63
C GLU A 167 -3.02 18.61 11.27
N SER A 168 -2.26 17.95 12.11
CA SER A 168 -1.70 16.61 11.89
C SER A 168 -2.68 15.51 12.28
N PHE A 169 -2.64 14.38 11.58
CA PHE A 169 -3.32 13.16 12.01
C PHE A 169 -2.29 12.19 12.60
N TRP A 170 -2.42 11.86 13.88
CA TRP A 170 -1.47 11.00 14.59
C TRP A 170 -2.07 9.63 14.88
N ILE A 171 -1.44 8.58 14.37
CA ILE A 171 -1.74 7.20 14.70
C ILE A 171 -0.89 6.82 15.93
N ASN A 172 -1.52 6.69 17.09
CA ASN A 172 -0.87 6.36 18.36
C ASN A 172 -1.35 5.01 18.93
N THR A 173 -1.70 4.07 18.04
CA THR A 173 -2.32 2.80 18.41
C THR A 173 -1.99 1.69 17.39
N HIS A 174 -2.64 0.54 17.53
CA HIS A 174 -2.56 -0.59 16.59
C HIS A 174 -3.92 -0.91 15.95
N ASP A 175 -3.90 -1.75 14.90
CA ASP A 175 -5.05 -2.21 14.12
C ASP A 175 -5.81 -1.08 13.40
N VAL A 176 -5.12 -0.44 12.45
CA VAL A 176 -5.60 0.73 11.72
C VAL A 176 -5.57 0.50 10.21
N VAL A 177 -6.72 0.66 9.56
CA VAL A 177 -6.86 0.67 8.09
C VAL A 177 -7.25 2.09 7.67
N ILE A 178 -6.48 2.73 6.80
CA ILE A 178 -6.84 4.03 6.22
C ILE A 178 -6.77 3.92 4.70
N ARG A 179 -7.88 4.20 4.03
CA ARG A 179 -7.98 4.13 2.57
C ARG A 179 -8.53 5.41 1.97
N TYR A 180 -7.98 5.82 0.81
CA TYR A 180 -8.54 6.90 0.00
C TYR A 180 -8.68 8.26 0.69
N MET A 181 -7.84 8.51 1.70
CA MET A 181 -7.82 9.77 2.46
C MET A 181 -6.74 10.72 1.94
N ARG A 182 -7.00 12.03 2.04
CA ARG A 182 -6.01 13.08 1.78
C ARG A 182 -5.62 13.75 3.09
N PHE A 183 -4.32 13.82 3.35
CA PHE A 183 -3.73 14.55 4.47
C PHE A 183 -2.86 15.66 3.91
N ARG A 184 -3.37 16.88 3.92
CA ARG A 184 -2.68 18.05 3.40
C ARG A 184 -2.64 19.12 4.46
N ARG A 185 -1.59 19.10 5.29
CA ARG A 185 -1.50 19.95 6.48
C ARG A 185 -1.46 21.43 6.13
N GLY A 186 -0.52 21.83 5.26
CA GLY A 186 -0.43 23.16 4.65
C GLY A 186 -0.18 24.34 5.61
N GLU A 187 0.00 24.07 6.90
CA GLU A 187 0.28 25.08 7.93
C GLU A 187 1.79 25.38 8.00
N THR A 188 2.14 26.65 8.14
CA THR A 188 3.52 27.19 8.06
C THR A 188 3.99 27.88 9.35
N THR A 189 3.26 27.75 10.45
CA THR A 189 3.64 28.34 11.73
C THR A 189 4.96 27.74 12.26
N VAL A 190 5.96 28.59 12.53
CA VAL A 190 7.31 28.15 12.93
C VAL A 190 7.34 27.36 14.25
N GLY A 191 6.50 27.74 15.21
CA GLY A 191 6.42 27.09 16.52
C GLY A 191 5.72 25.73 16.50
N ARG A 192 5.04 25.40 15.40
CA ARG A 192 4.26 24.18 15.25
C ARG A 192 4.57 23.54 13.89
N ARG A 193 5.66 22.77 13.89
CA ARG A 193 6.08 21.92 12.77
C ARG A 193 5.68 20.48 13.03
N ASP A 194 5.24 19.79 11.98
CA ASP A 194 4.86 18.40 12.06
C ASP A 194 4.62 17.78 10.69
N ASP A 195 4.37 16.47 10.75
CA ASP A 195 3.94 15.65 9.64
C ASP A 195 2.47 15.90 9.26
N ALA A 196 2.11 15.61 8.01
CA ALA A 196 0.69 15.57 7.64
C ALA A 196 0.00 14.32 8.23
N LEU A 197 0.65 13.16 8.13
CA LEU A 197 0.21 11.89 8.73
C LEU A 197 1.38 11.24 9.49
N GLY A 198 1.25 11.00 10.78
CA GLY A 198 2.36 10.47 11.57
C GLY A 198 1.93 9.90 12.91
N GLY A 199 2.71 10.16 13.96
CA GLY A 199 2.39 9.80 15.35
C GLY A 199 3.36 8.79 15.96
N ASN A 200 2.85 8.01 16.92
CA ASN A 200 3.55 6.94 17.63
C ASN A 200 2.88 5.58 17.31
N PRO A 201 2.96 5.09 16.06
CA PRO A 201 2.24 3.89 15.64
C PRO A 201 2.80 2.64 16.31
N ILE A 202 1.89 1.78 16.79
CA ILE A 202 2.25 0.53 17.47
C ILE A 202 2.39 -0.60 16.45
N GLY A 203 1.36 -0.89 15.67
CA GLY A 203 1.47 -1.89 14.61
C GLY A 203 0.14 -2.37 14.03
N ASN A 204 0.17 -3.33 13.10
CA ASN A 204 -0.99 -3.73 12.29
C ASN A 204 -1.64 -2.51 11.63
N ILE A 205 -0.94 -1.91 10.68
CA ILE A 205 -1.43 -0.71 10.02
C ILE A 205 -1.29 -0.88 8.52
N ILE A 206 -2.37 -0.56 7.80
CA ILE A 206 -2.36 -0.44 6.34
C ILE A 206 -2.85 0.94 5.92
N ILE A 207 -1.99 1.63 5.16
CA ILE A 207 -2.29 2.88 4.48
C ILE A 207 -2.34 2.56 2.98
N ASP A 208 -3.51 2.65 2.37
CA ASP A 208 -3.74 2.30 0.96
C ASP A 208 -4.43 3.43 0.21
N HIS A 209 -3.91 3.80 -0.97
CA HIS A 209 -4.52 4.87 -1.78
C HIS A 209 -4.69 6.20 -1.03
N CYS A 210 -3.74 6.57 -0.16
CA CYS A 210 -3.78 7.88 0.49
C CYS A 210 -2.90 8.90 -0.25
N SER A 211 -3.17 10.19 -0.04
CA SER A 211 -2.31 11.27 -0.53
C SER A 211 -1.87 12.16 0.62
N THR A 212 -0.57 12.22 0.88
CA THR A 212 0.04 13.04 1.92
C THR A 212 0.88 14.14 1.27
N SER A 213 0.63 15.39 1.67
CA SER A 213 1.35 16.55 1.13
C SER A 213 1.43 17.69 2.13
N TRP A 214 2.33 18.62 1.84
CA TRP A 214 2.42 19.90 2.53
C TRP A 214 2.62 19.74 4.06
N GLY A 215 3.33 18.70 4.48
CA GLY A 215 3.89 18.61 5.82
C GLY A 215 4.99 19.65 6.02
N LEU A 216 5.19 20.09 7.26
CA LEU A 216 6.22 21.08 7.62
C LEU A 216 7.44 20.44 8.31
N ASP A 217 7.30 19.17 8.68
CA ASP A 217 8.41 18.25 8.95
C ASP A 217 8.45 17.19 7.83
N GLU A 218 7.78 16.04 7.96
CA GLU A 218 7.62 15.08 6.85
C GLU A 218 6.18 15.05 6.28
N ASN A 219 5.94 14.43 5.12
CA ASN A 219 4.54 14.20 4.70
C ASN A 219 3.92 13.00 5.42
N ILE A 220 4.70 11.93 5.60
CA ILE A 220 4.25 10.70 6.27
C ILE A 220 5.37 10.00 7.04
N SER A 221 5.20 9.73 8.34
CA SER A 221 6.20 8.97 9.11
C SER A 221 5.60 7.91 10.02
N LEU A 222 6.03 6.66 9.85
CA LEU A 222 5.60 5.50 10.63
C LEU A 222 6.80 4.55 10.84
N TYR A 223 7.38 4.53 12.04
CA TYR A 223 8.59 3.71 12.29
C TYR A 223 8.79 3.20 13.72
N ARG A 224 8.19 3.86 14.73
CA ARG A 224 8.36 3.54 16.15
C ARG A 224 7.24 4.13 16.99
N HIS A 225 7.12 3.65 18.22
CA HIS A 225 6.35 4.30 19.28
C HIS A 225 7.19 4.45 20.56
N MET A 226 6.77 5.35 21.46
CA MET A 226 7.28 5.38 22.84
C MET A 226 6.30 4.62 23.71
N TYR A 227 6.75 3.53 24.30
CA TYR A 227 5.97 2.75 25.26
C TYR A 227 6.31 3.19 26.68
N ASN A 228 5.29 3.42 27.50
CA ASN A 228 5.44 3.72 28.91
C ASN A 228 4.96 2.50 29.75
N PRO A 229 5.87 1.76 30.39
CA PRO A 229 5.52 0.60 31.21
C PRO A 229 4.83 0.96 32.54
N GLY A 230 4.77 2.25 32.90
CA GLY A 230 4.09 2.75 34.09
C GLY A 230 5.04 3.39 35.11
N ALA A 231 4.47 3.75 36.26
CA ALA A 231 5.18 4.51 37.29
C ALA A 231 6.47 3.82 37.76
N GLY A 232 7.57 4.55 37.73
CA GLY A 232 8.89 4.08 38.18
C GLY A 232 9.77 3.48 37.07
N TYR A 233 9.29 3.38 35.83
CA TYR A 233 10.07 2.90 34.70
C TYR A 233 10.27 3.99 33.64
N PRO A 234 11.43 4.03 32.94
CA PRO A 234 11.64 4.95 31.83
C PRO A 234 10.80 4.57 30.61
N GLU A 235 10.46 5.55 29.77
CA GLU A 235 9.86 5.26 28.47
C GLU A 235 10.83 4.47 27.58
N GLU A 236 10.29 3.49 26.88
CA GLU A 236 11.01 2.61 25.97
C GLU A 236 10.67 2.97 24.52
N LYS A 237 11.71 3.10 23.69
CA LYS A 237 11.53 3.29 22.25
C LYS A 237 11.41 1.92 21.57
N LEU A 238 10.21 1.57 21.11
CA LEU A 238 9.90 0.30 20.49
C LEU A 238 9.62 0.46 18.98
N PRO A 239 9.89 -0.57 18.15
CA PRO A 239 9.53 -0.52 16.74
C PRO A 239 8.02 -0.43 16.57
N THR A 240 7.58 0.12 15.45
CA THR A 240 6.26 -0.25 14.94
C THR A 240 6.33 -1.62 14.25
N VAL A 241 5.25 -2.39 14.24
CA VAL A 241 5.26 -3.76 13.67
C VAL A 241 4.12 -3.97 12.67
N ASN A 242 4.32 -4.80 11.64
CA ASN A 242 3.27 -5.16 10.66
C ASN A 242 2.66 -3.94 9.94
N ILE A 243 3.50 -3.19 9.23
CA ILE A 243 3.08 -1.99 8.49
C ILE A 243 3.04 -2.27 6.99
N THR A 244 1.98 -1.84 6.33
CA THR A 244 1.94 -1.67 4.88
C THR A 244 1.60 -0.22 4.54
N ILE A 245 2.39 0.39 3.66
CA ILE A 245 1.96 1.56 2.89
C ILE A 245 1.98 1.16 1.42
N GLN A 246 0.81 1.15 0.78
CA GLN A 246 0.67 0.79 -0.62
C GLN A 246 -0.13 1.83 -1.41
N ASN A 247 0.17 1.94 -2.70
CA ASN A 247 -0.59 2.79 -3.64
C ASN A 247 -0.76 4.24 -3.14
N THR A 248 0.19 4.78 -2.37
CA THR A 248 0.05 6.08 -1.67
C THR A 248 1.00 7.12 -2.24
N ILE A 249 0.59 8.40 -2.24
CA ILE A 249 1.43 9.53 -2.64
C ILE A 249 1.99 10.23 -1.40
N SER A 250 3.30 10.54 -1.40
CA SER A 250 3.96 11.50 -0.52
C SER A 250 4.64 12.56 -1.39
N ALA A 251 4.10 13.78 -1.41
CA ALA A 251 4.60 14.81 -2.31
C ALA A 251 4.61 16.23 -1.73
N GLU A 252 5.56 17.04 -2.19
CA GLU A 252 5.61 18.47 -1.93
C GLU A 252 5.60 18.86 -0.44
N ALA A 253 6.41 18.20 0.38
CA ALA A 253 6.68 18.69 1.73
C ALA A 253 7.21 20.14 1.68
N LEU A 254 6.87 20.96 2.67
CA LEU A 254 7.13 22.39 2.66
C LEU A 254 8.55 22.74 3.10
N ASP A 255 9.27 23.48 2.25
CA ASP A 255 10.63 23.94 2.50
C ASP A 255 10.66 25.27 3.28
N THR A 256 9.54 25.70 3.87
CA THR A 256 9.42 26.95 4.62
C THR A 256 10.54 27.11 5.66
N TYR A 257 10.93 25.99 6.30
CA TYR A 257 12.02 25.95 7.28
C TYR A 257 13.09 24.89 6.97
N ASN A 258 13.47 24.76 5.68
CA ASN A 258 14.55 23.89 5.19
C ASN A 258 14.35 22.38 5.49
N HIS A 259 13.10 21.93 5.60
CA HIS A 259 12.74 20.56 5.98
C HIS A 259 11.65 19.99 5.07
N ALA A 260 11.73 20.21 3.76
CA ALA A 260 10.81 19.60 2.78
C ALA A 260 11.06 18.09 2.60
N PHE A 261 10.76 17.26 3.60
CA PHE A 261 11.09 15.84 3.60
C PHE A 261 9.87 14.93 3.35
N GLY A 262 10.09 13.85 2.58
CA GLY A 262 9.00 12.96 2.17
C GLY A 262 8.48 12.09 3.31
N SER A 263 9.38 11.41 4.03
CA SER A 263 8.97 10.44 5.06
C SER A 263 10.12 9.88 5.91
N THR A 264 9.80 9.51 7.15
CA THR A 264 10.64 8.63 7.98
C THR A 264 9.90 7.32 8.30
N LEU A 265 10.35 6.20 7.73
CA LEU A 265 9.64 4.91 7.74
C LEU A 265 10.48 3.78 8.34
N GLY A 266 9.85 2.72 8.84
CA GLY A 266 10.55 1.53 9.32
C GLY A 266 9.70 0.70 10.26
N GLY A 267 10.35 -0.20 10.99
CA GLY A 267 9.71 -1.13 11.91
C GLY A 267 10.09 -2.58 11.63
N GLU A 268 9.37 -3.52 12.22
CA GLU A 268 9.51 -4.96 11.97
C GLU A 268 8.37 -5.43 11.06
N ASN A 269 8.66 -6.34 10.11
CA ASN A 269 7.69 -6.83 9.12
C ASN A 269 6.95 -5.66 8.41
N CYS A 270 7.69 -4.75 7.79
CA CYS A 270 7.15 -3.56 7.14
C CYS A 270 7.29 -3.61 5.61
N SER A 271 6.31 -3.08 4.88
CA SER A 271 6.23 -3.10 3.41
C SER A 271 5.81 -1.77 2.83
N PHE A 272 6.61 -1.23 1.92
CA PHE A 272 6.36 0.05 1.26
C PHE A 272 6.42 -0.18 -0.24
N MET A 273 5.25 -0.22 -0.90
CA MET A 273 5.17 -0.64 -2.30
C MET A 273 4.17 0.13 -3.15
N ARG A 274 4.50 0.28 -4.44
CA ARG A 274 3.61 0.96 -5.41
C ARG A 274 3.22 2.38 -4.99
N ASN A 275 4.09 3.04 -4.24
CA ASN A 275 3.89 4.42 -3.79
C ASN A 275 4.66 5.40 -4.68
N LEU A 276 4.30 6.68 -4.57
CA LEU A 276 4.99 7.79 -5.23
C LEU A 276 5.56 8.74 -4.19
N TRP A 277 6.88 8.96 -4.24
CA TRP A 277 7.53 10.13 -3.63
C TRP A 277 7.85 11.15 -4.71
N ALA A 278 7.32 12.37 -4.62
CA ALA A 278 7.52 13.38 -5.65
C ALA A 278 7.79 14.76 -5.07
N CYS A 279 8.83 15.41 -5.58
CA CYS A 279 9.11 16.82 -5.27
C CYS A 279 9.30 17.11 -3.77
N ASN A 280 9.84 16.14 -3.01
CA ASN A 280 10.36 16.39 -1.67
C ASN A 280 11.87 16.57 -1.76
N ALA A 281 12.41 17.58 -1.08
CA ALA A 281 13.84 17.88 -1.11
C ALA A 281 14.69 16.72 -0.55
N GLY A 282 14.16 15.90 0.36
CA GLY A 282 14.87 14.78 0.95
C GLY A 282 13.99 13.68 1.53
N ARG A 283 14.61 12.61 2.04
CA ARG A 283 13.98 11.47 2.74
C ARG A 283 12.83 10.85 1.94
N ASN A 284 13.20 10.21 0.83
CA ASN A 284 12.25 9.62 -0.13
C ASN A 284 12.39 8.09 -0.25
N PRO A 285 12.24 7.28 0.82
CA PRO A 285 12.07 7.62 2.24
C PRO A 285 13.39 7.62 3.03
N SER A 286 13.38 8.07 4.30
CA SER A 286 14.45 7.75 5.25
C SER A 286 14.06 6.59 6.15
N ILE A 287 14.99 5.69 6.45
CA ILE A 287 14.79 4.52 7.31
C ILE A 287 15.06 4.88 8.77
N GLY A 288 14.01 4.91 9.59
CA GLY A 288 14.04 5.33 10.99
C GLY A 288 14.42 4.23 11.99
N TRP A 289 14.23 2.96 11.62
CA TRP A 289 14.39 1.79 12.47
C TRP A 289 15.22 0.68 11.80
N PHE A 290 15.87 -0.18 12.60
CA PHE A 290 16.66 -1.31 12.10
C PHE A 290 15.79 -2.57 12.00
N SER A 291 15.72 -3.18 10.82
CA SER A 291 15.24 -4.55 10.52
C SER A 291 15.20 -4.69 8.99
N VAL A 292 14.46 -5.65 8.44
CA VAL A 292 14.18 -5.75 7.00
C VAL A 292 13.21 -4.65 6.56
N PHE A 293 13.73 -3.72 5.76
CA PHE A 293 13.00 -2.64 5.10
C PHE A 293 12.68 -3.04 3.66
N ASN A 294 11.40 -3.21 3.34
CA ASN A 294 10.96 -3.60 2.00
C ASN A 294 10.46 -2.38 1.22
N PHE A 295 11.20 -1.99 0.20
CA PHE A 295 10.90 -0.87 -0.69
C PHE A 295 10.80 -1.38 -2.13
N VAL A 296 9.57 -1.65 -2.58
CA VAL A 296 9.32 -2.43 -3.80
C VAL A 296 8.38 -1.70 -4.75
N ASN A 297 8.75 -1.56 -6.02
CA ASN A 297 7.88 -0.98 -7.06
C ASN A 297 7.39 0.44 -6.81
N ASN A 298 8.16 1.27 -6.12
CA ASN A 298 7.83 2.67 -5.90
C ASN A 298 8.41 3.57 -7.00
N VAL A 299 7.85 4.76 -7.15
CA VAL A 299 8.38 5.83 -8.00
C VAL A 299 8.92 6.94 -7.12
N VAL A 300 10.13 7.41 -7.40
CA VAL A 300 10.77 8.54 -6.72
C VAL A 300 11.14 9.59 -7.74
N PHE A 301 10.65 10.82 -7.57
CA PHE A 301 10.81 11.92 -8.53
C PHE A 301 11.31 13.21 -7.86
N ASN A 302 12.30 13.84 -8.50
CA ASN A 302 12.69 15.24 -8.24
C ASN A 302 13.10 15.58 -6.80
N TRP A 303 14.16 14.94 -6.30
CA TRP A 303 14.75 15.22 -4.99
C TRP A 303 15.96 16.17 -5.09
N LYS A 304 16.41 16.74 -3.96
CA LYS A 304 17.59 17.62 -3.91
C LYS A 304 18.72 17.09 -3.05
N HIS A 305 18.43 16.87 -1.77
CA HIS A 305 19.41 16.66 -0.71
C HIS A 305 19.58 15.19 -0.36
N ARG A 306 18.50 14.39 -0.44
CA ARG A 306 18.47 12.99 0.04
C ARG A 306 17.48 12.16 -0.79
N THR A 307 17.84 10.90 -1.10
CA THR A 307 16.96 9.91 -1.74
C THR A 307 16.45 8.90 -0.70
N VAL A 308 16.71 7.61 -0.89
CA VAL A 308 16.50 6.55 0.10
C VAL A 308 17.75 6.47 0.97
N ASP A 309 17.62 6.68 2.26
CA ASP A 309 18.77 6.66 3.18
C ASP A 309 18.41 6.30 4.62
N GLY A 310 19.41 6.15 5.49
CA GLY A 310 19.20 5.90 6.91
C GLY A 310 19.47 4.46 7.31
N GLY A 311 18.74 4.00 8.33
CA GLY A 311 19.04 2.74 9.00
C GLY A 311 20.32 2.84 9.84
N ASP A 312 20.85 1.66 10.17
CA ASP A 312 22.15 1.47 10.81
C ASP A 312 22.78 0.14 10.38
N TYR A 313 23.92 -0.23 10.96
CA TYR A 313 24.64 -1.47 10.68
C TYR A 313 23.83 -2.77 10.87
N ARG A 314 22.71 -2.72 11.63
CA ARG A 314 21.80 -3.87 11.83
C ARG A 314 20.67 -3.92 10.80
N SER A 315 20.54 -2.89 9.97
CA SER A 315 19.46 -2.77 9.00
C SER A 315 19.65 -3.74 7.83
N GLN A 316 18.53 -4.15 7.27
CA GLN A 316 18.45 -5.07 6.15
C GLN A 316 17.55 -4.43 5.09
N PHE A 317 17.98 -4.36 3.83
CA PHE A 317 17.26 -3.60 2.81
C PHE A 317 16.88 -4.48 1.63
N ASN A 318 15.60 -4.50 1.28
CA ASN A 318 15.11 -5.00 0.00
C ASN A 318 14.67 -3.80 -0.83
N ILE A 319 15.51 -3.37 -1.78
CA ILE A 319 15.20 -2.26 -2.71
C ILE A 319 15.01 -2.87 -4.10
N ILE A 320 13.75 -3.10 -4.48
CA ILE A 320 13.40 -3.98 -5.60
C ILE A 320 12.53 -3.25 -6.61
N ASN A 321 12.96 -3.22 -7.87
CA ASN A 321 12.15 -2.79 -9.02
C ASN A 321 11.47 -1.41 -8.84
N ASN A 322 12.13 -0.47 -8.17
CA ASN A 322 11.66 0.91 -8.06
C ASN A 322 12.11 1.73 -9.30
N TYR A 323 11.40 2.81 -9.58
CA TYR A 323 11.73 3.76 -10.64
C TYR A 323 12.16 5.10 -10.05
N PHE A 324 13.43 5.45 -10.21
CA PHE A 324 14.01 6.71 -9.78
C PHE A 324 14.15 7.65 -10.98
N LYS A 325 13.48 8.79 -10.92
CA LYS A 325 13.48 9.82 -11.98
C LYS A 325 14.05 11.14 -11.44
N PRO A 326 15.33 11.45 -11.72
CA PRO A 326 15.89 12.76 -11.45
C PRO A 326 15.05 13.86 -12.10
N GLY A 327 14.70 14.89 -11.34
CA GLY A 327 13.89 16.01 -11.80
C GLY A 327 14.67 17.31 -11.94
N PRO A 328 13.99 18.44 -12.21
CA PRO A 328 14.65 19.73 -12.42
C PRO A 328 15.51 20.23 -11.24
N VAL A 329 15.18 19.88 -9.99
CA VAL A 329 15.97 20.29 -8.82
C VAL A 329 17.16 19.35 -8.54
N THR A 330 17.10 18.14 -9.09
CA THR A 330 18.05 17.06 -8.79
C THR A 330 19.45 17.37 -9.32
N PRO A 331 20.50 17.35 -8.47
CA PRO A 331 21.86 17.69 -8.87
C PRO A 331 22.48 16.51 -9.63
N LYS A 332 22.45 16.55 -10.96
CA LYS A 332 22.87 15.43 -11.82
C LYS A 332 24.36 15.12 -11.77
N ASP A 333 25.17 16.11 -11.42
CA ASP A 333 26.62 16.03 -11.31
C ASP A 333 27.10 15.65 -9.89
N ASP A 334 26.17 15.42 -8.95
CA ASP A 334 26.46 15.01 -7.57
C ASP A 334 25.99 13.56 -7.36
N PRO A 335 26.68 12.75 -6.54
CA PRO A 335 26.28 11.38 -6.21
C PRO A 335 24.82 11.24 -5.79
N VAL A 336 24.28 12.23 -5.04
CA VAL A 336 22.88 12.20 -4.62
C VAL A 336 21.92 12.18 -5.81
N GLY A 337 22.29 12.73 -6.96
CA GLY A 337 21.45 12.81 -8.16
C GLY A 337 21.14 11.48 -8.83
N HIS A 338 21.90 10.42 -8.50
CA HIS A 338 21.72 9.08 -9.06
C HIS A 338 21.81 7.96 -8.00
N ARG A 339 21.55 8.31 -6.74
CA ARG A 339 21.58 7.41 -5.60
C ARG A 339 20.25 6.65 -5.45
N ILE A 340 20.32 5.33 -5.52
CA ILE A 340 19.21 4.40 -5.21
C ILE A 340 19.08 4.21 -3.70
N LEU A 341 20.20 4.01 -2.99
CA LEU A 341 20.22 3.73 -1.55
C LEU A 341 21.50 4.29 -0.93
N LYS A 342 21.37 4.91 0.26
CA LYS A 342 22.50 5.22 1.14
C LYS A 342 22.31 4.66 2.56
N PRO A 343 22.89 3.49 2.86
CA PRO A 343 22.91 2.95 4.22
C PRO A 343 23.81 3.81 5.12
N GLU A 344 23.42 3.96 6.38
CA GLU A 344 24.20 4.72 7.37
C GLU A 344 24.95 3.80 8.34
N SER A 345 26.18 4.19 8.69
CA SER A 345 26.99 3.54 9.74
C SER A 345 26.82 4.23 11.11
N GLY A 346 26.35 5.49 11.11
CA GLY A 346 26.50 6.48 12.20
C GLY A 346 25.78 6.22 13.53
N ARG A 347 25.12 5.07 13.71
CA ARG A 347 24.61 4.61 15.02
C ARG A 347 25.45 3.48 15.62
N SER A 348 26.46 3.00 14.89
CA SER A 348 27.39 1.99 15.37
C SER A 348 28.29 2.59 16.46
N LYS A 349 28.42 1.86 17.58
CA LYS A 349 29.40 2.17 18.63
C LYS A 349 30.75 1.48 18.36
N LEU A 350 30.90 0.85 17.20
CA LEU A 350 32.11 0.14 16.81
C LEU A 350 33.22 1.12 16.45
N LYS A 351 34.47 0.65 16.57
CA LYS A 351 35.67 1.45 16.22
C LYS A 351 35.92 1.55 14.72
N TYR A 352 35.16 0.82 13.92
CA TYR A 352 35.22 0.78 12.47
C TYR A 352 33.83 0.98 11.89
N ARG A 353 33.77 1.33 10.60
CA ARG A 353 32.52 1.52 9.88
C ARG A 353 31.93 0.17 9.51
N GLU A 354 30.67 0.00 9.83
CA GLU A 354 29.88 -1.17 9.45
C GLU A 354 28.53 -0.67 8.96
N PHE A 355 28.00 -1.31 7.91
CA PHE A 355 26.76 -0.94 7.24
C PHE A 355 25.83 -2.14 7.19
N GLY A 356 24.53 -1.86 7.06
CA GLY A 356 23.51 -2.90 6.92
C GLY A 356 23.63 -3.68 5.61
N ARG A 357 22.96 -4.84 5.57
CA ARG A 357 22.94 -5.73 4.40
C ARG A 357 21.84 -5.35 3.42
N ALA A 358 22.09 -5.40 2.12
CA ALA A 358 21.14 -4.97 1.11
C ALA A 358 21.02 -5.94 -0.07
N TYR A 359 19.79 -6.23 -0.46
CA TYR A 359 19.41 -6.72 -1.77
C TYR A 359 18.90 -5.54 -2.59
N VAL A 360 19.67 -5.10 -3.58
CA VAL A 360 19.33 -3.96 -4.46
C VAL A 360 19.34 -4.46 -5.89
N SER A 361 18.17 -4.60 -6.50
CA SER A 361 18.04 -5.24 -7.81
C SER A 361 16.84 -4.75 -8.61
N GLY A 362 17.01 -4.71 -9.94
CA GLY A 362 15.99 -4.39 -10.93
C GLY A 362 15.41 -2.97 -10.88
N ASN A 363 16.00 -2.08 -10.08
CA ASN A 363 15.61 -0.67 -10.04
C ASN A 363 16.09 0.05 -11.30
N ILE A 364 15.28 1.00 -11.78
CA ILE A 364 15.65 1.91 -12.88
C ILE A 364 16.07 3.24 -12.30
N MET A 365 17.23 3.74 -12.73
CA MET A 365 17.67 5.11 -12.49
C MET A 365 17.66 5.84 -13.84
N ASP A 366 16.61 6.61 -14.08
CA ASP A 366 16.33 7.27 -15.36
C ASP A 366 17.48 8.22 -15.76
N GLY A 367 17.99 8.07 -16.98
CA GLY A 367 19.17 8.79 -17.47
C GLY A 367 20.52 8.16 -17.10
N TYR A 368 20.55 7.08 -16.31
CA TYR A 368 21.79 6.41 -15.86
C TYR A 368 21.80 4.93 -16.24
N PRO A 369 22.12 4.58 -17.51
CA PRO A 369 22.04 3.20 -18.01
C PRO A 369 22.99 2.24 -17.27
N LYS A 370 24.16 2.73 -16.85
CA LYS A 370 25.15 1.97 -16.07
C LYS A 370 24.54 1.46 -14.75
N ILE A 371 23.98 2.36 -13.95
CA ILE A 371 23.31 2.05 -12.68
C ILE A 371 22.05 1.21 -12.91
N THR A 372 21.29 1.48 -13.97
CA THR A 372 20.09 0.69 -14.30
C THR A 372 20.44 -0.76 -14.63
N SER A 373 21.55 -1.00 -15.33
CA SER A 373 22.01 -2.35 -15.65
C SER A 373 22.61 -3.09 -14.45
N ASN A 374 23.21 -2.35 -13.52
CA ASN A 374 23.78 -2.87 -12.28
C ASN A 374 23.64 -1.83 -11.16
N ASN A 375 22.64 -2.01 -10.28
CA ASN A 375 22.32 -1.02 -9.24
C ASN A 375 23.46 -0.76 -8.25
N TRP A 376 24.42 -1.69 -8.10
CA TRP A 376 25.59 -1.52 -7.25
C TRP A 376 26.69 -0.65 -7.88
N ASP A 377 26.63 -0.41 -9.19
CA ASP A 377 27.64 0.34 -9.93
C ASP A 377 27.37 1.86 -9.87
N GLY A 378 27.39 2.39 -8.65
CA GLY A 378 27.17 3.81 -8.33
C GLY A 378 25.78 4.14 -7.75
N GLY A 379 24.82 3.20 -7.79
CA GLY A 379 23.48 3.42 -7.21
C GLY A 379 23.42 3.22 -5.69
N VAL A 380 24.26 2.33 -5.14
CA VAL A 380 24.41 2.15 -3.69
C VAL A 380 25.65 2.92 -3.23
N GLN A 381 25.43 3.90 -2.36
CA GLN A 381 26.45 4.86 -1.92
C GLN A 381 26.53 4.86 -0.39
N ILE A 382 27.67 5.25 0.16
CA ILE A 382 27.87 5.38 1.61
C ILE A 382 28.49 6.73 1.90
N GLU A 383 28.10 7.36 3.01
CA GLU A 383 28.62 8.67 3.41
C GLU A 383 28.63 9.67 2.23
N ASP A 384 29.79 10.26 1.93
CA ASP A 384 29.99 11.19 0.82
C ASP A 384 30.73 10.52 -0.36
N MET A 385 30.73 9.18 -0.42
CA MET A 385 31.40 8.40 -1.48
C MET A 385 30.47 8.13 -2.66
N ASP A 386 31.06 8.01 -3.86
CA ASP A 386 30.35 7.74 -5.12
C ASP A 386 29.74 6.33 -5.21
N ASN A 387 30.17 5.40 -4.35
CA ASN A 387 29.70 4.01 -4.28
C ASN A 387 30.06 3.37 -2.92
N ALA A 388 29.66 2.11 -2.73
CA ALA A 388 29.93 1.33 -1.51
C ALA A 388 31.40 0.87 -1.35
N GLY A 389 32.23 0.94 -2.41
CA GLY A 389 33.67 0.67 -2.37
C GLY A 389 34.03 -0.67 -1.74
N GLU A 390 35.00 -0.66 -0.83
CA GLU A 390 35.48 -1.83 -0.11
C GLU A 390 34.43 -2.50 0.79
N TYR A 391 33.36 -1.79 1.16
CA TYR A 391 32.28 -2.32 2.02
C TYR A 391 31.24 -3.12 1.23
N GLN A 392 31.24 -3.02 -0.11
CA GLN A 392 30.24 -3.69 -0.94
C GLN A 392 30.14 -5.21 -0.68
N PRO A 393 31.23 -5.99 -0.55
CA PRO A 393 31.14 -7.43 -0.32
C PRO A 393 30.44 -7.80 1.00
N ASP A 394 30.56 -6.97 2.03
CA ASP A 394 29.92 -7.20 3.35
C ASP A 394 28.45 -6.75 3.35
N MET A 395 28.13 -5.74 2.53
CA MET A 395 26.78 -5.19 2.41
C MET A 395 25.88 -6.03 1.48
N ARG A 396 26.40 -6.46 0.33
CA ARG A 396 25.57 -7.04 -0.74
C ARG A 396 25.12 -8.46 -0.41
N VAL A 397 23.82 -8.72 -0.61
CA VAL A 397 23.27 -10.08 -0.63
C VAL A 397 22.67 -10.40 -2.00
N GLU A 398 22.79 -11.65 -2.45
CA GLU A 398 22.37 -12.07 -3.80
C GLU A 398 20.88 -12.45 -3.91
N LYS A 399 20.18 -12.60 -2.78
CA LYS A 399 18.75 -12.94 -2.73
C LYS A 399 18.02 -11.95 -1.83
N PRO A 400 16.71 -11.69 -2.10
CA PRO A 400 15.89 -10.91 -1.19
C PRO A 400 15.95 -11.43 0.24
N LEU A 401 16.05 -10.51 1.19
CA LEU A 401 15.93 -10.77 2.62
C LEU A 401 14.48 -11.16 2.95
N PRO A 402 14.21 -11.82 4.10
CA PRO A 402 12.86 -12.25 4.47
C PRO A 402 11.84 -11.09 4.40
N MET A 403 10.83 -11.24 3.56
CA MET A 403 9.82 -10.21 3.33
C MET A 403 8.42 -10.85 3.21
N PRO A 404 7.36 -10.15 3.63
CA PRO A 404 6.00 -10.62 3.46
C PRO A 404 5.64 -10.69 1.96
N ARG A 405 4.62 -11.48 1.63
CA ARG A 405 4.16 -11.59 0.25
C ARG A 405 3.61 -10.25 -0.23
N MET A 406 4.05 -9.86 -1.42
CA MET A 406 3.55 -8.73 -2.17
C MET A 406 3.79 -8.98 -3.65
N MET A 407 2.94 -8.42 -4.49
CA MET A 407 3.12 -8.51 -5.93
C MET A 407 4.31 -7.65 -6.35
N ILE A 408 5.29 -8.28 -7.00
CA ILE A 408 6.47 -7.62 -7.57
C ILE A 408 6.33 -7.58 -9.09
N MET A 409 6.36 -6.39 -9.66
CA MET A 409 6.35 -6.15 -11.11
C MET A 409 7.69 -5.60 -11.59
N PRO A 410 8.02 -5.65 -12.89
CA PRO A 410 9.16 -4.92 -13.44
C PRO A 410 9.08 -3.41 -13.16
N ALA A 411 10.22 -2.74 -13.02
CA ALA A 411 10.26 -1.31 -12.65
C ALA A 411 9.55 -0.37 -13.64
N LYS A 412 9.51 -0.73 -14.94
CA LYS A 412 8.76 0.05 -15.95
C LYS A 412 7.24 -0.09 -15.75
N ASP A 413 6.77 -1.29 -15.46
CA ASP A 413 5.35 -1.53 -15.21
C ASP A 413 4.93 -0.90 -13.90
N ALA A 414 5.81 -0.93 -12.89
CA ALA A 414 5.64 -0.20 -11.63
C ALA A 414 5.46 1.30 -11.88
N TYR A 415 6.27 1.90 -12.76
CA TYR A 415 6.14 3.31 -13.11
C TYR A 415 4.74 3.64 -13.63
N GLU A 416 4.24 2.90 -14.62
CA GLU A 416 2.90 3.15 -15.17
C GLU A 416 1.79 2.86 -14.15
N TYR A 417 1.90 1.75 -13.41
CA TYR A 417 0.92 1.37 -12.40
C TYR A 417 0.80 2.43 -11.30
N VAL A 418 1.93 2.89 -10.76
CA VAL A 418 1.95 3.90 -9.70
C VAL A 418 1.34 5.21 -10.19
N LEU A 419 1.67 5.64 -11.40
CA LEU A 419 1.16 6.91 -11.90
C LEU A 419 -0.33 6.88 -12.24
N ASP A 420 -0.88 5.71 -12.55
CA ASP A 420 -2.32 5.54 -12.76
C ASP A 420 -3.08 5.39 -11.45
N ASN A 421 -2.52 4.67 -10.47
CA ASN A 421 -3.28 4.19 -9.31
C ASN A 421 -2.93 4.87 -7.98
N ALA A 422 -1.69 5.33 -7.75
CA ALA A 422 -1.31 5.81 -6.43
C ALA A 422 -2.03 7.10 -6.03
N GLY A 423 -2.34 7.25 -4.74
CA GLY A 423 -3.03 8.41 -4.17
C GLY A 423 -4.51 8.15 -3.92
N ALA A 424 -5.19 9.15 -3.35
CA ALA A 424 -6.64 9.15 -3.17
C ALA A 424 -7.34 9.32 -4.53
N THR A 425 -7.50 8.21 -5.25
CA THR A 425 -8.14 8.16 -6.58
C THR A 425 -9.65 8.05 -6.52
N LEU A 426 -10.20 7.63 -5.38
CA LEU A 426 -11.63 7.57 -5.10
C LEU A 426 -12.04 8.62 -4.05
N PRO A 427 -13.28 9.16 -4.13
CA PRO A 427 -14.23 9.01 -5.25
C PRO A 427 -13.72 9.63 -6.57
N LYS A 428 -12.69 10.48 -6.49
CA LYS A 428 -12.07 11.15 -7.63
C LYS A 428 -10.64 11.54 -7.29
N ARG A 429 -9.68 11.37 -8.22
CA ARG A 429 -8.34 11.97 -8.10
C ARG A 429 -8.45 13.50 -8.25
N ASP A 430 -7.95 14.24 -7.26
CA ASP A 430 -8.10 15.70 -7.27
C ASP A 430 -7.02 16.44 -8.08
N ALA A 431 -7.11 17.77 -8.11
CA ALA A 431 -6.24 18.62 -8.91
C ALA A 431 -4.77 18.61 -8.46
N VAL A 432 -4.48 18.41 -7.17
CA VAL A 432 -3.10 18.40 -6.65
C VAL A 432 -2.43 17.10 -7.05
N ASP A 433 -3.07 15.96 -6.82
CA ASP A 433 -2.52 14.67 -7.22
C ASP A 433 -2.37 14.58 -8.73
N THR A 434 -3.38 15.05 -9.49
CA THR A 434 -3.33 15.11 -10.96
C THR A 434 -2.12 15.90 -11.44
N ARG A 435 -1.89 17.10 -10.88
CA ARG A 435 -0.71 17.92 -11.20
C ARG A 435 0.59 17.19 -10.87
N VAL A 436 0.69 16.59 -9.68
CA VAL A 436 1.91 15.84 -9.28
C VAL A 436 2.19 14.69 -10.25
N ILE A 437 1.18 13.90 -10.61
CA ILE A 437 1.32 12.81 -11.59
C ILE A 437 1.78 13.34 -12.95
N GLU A 438 1.18 14.42 -13.46
CA GLU A 438 1.58 15.04 -14.73
C GLU A 438 3.03 15.54 -14.70
N GLN A 439 3.47 16.14 -13.59
CA GLN A 439 4.87 16.56 -13.41
C GLN A 439 5.82 15.35 -13.47
N VAL A 440 5.45 14.23 -12.86
CA VAL A 440 6.27 13.01 -12.89
C VAL A 440 6.30 12.41 -14.30
N ARG A 441 5.17 12.38 -15.02
CA ARG A 441 5.09 11.90 -16.41
C ARG A 441 5.96 12.76 -17.34
N THR A 442 5.77 14.07 -17.30
CA THR A 442 6.38 15.01 -18.25
C THR A 442 7.79 15.50 -17.87
N GLY A 443 8.16 15.40 -16.59
CA GLY A 443 9.36 16.02 -16.04
C GLY A 443 9.30 17.55 -15.96
N LYS A 444 8.15 18.16 -16.24
CA LYS A 444 7.95 19.63 -16.25
C LYS A 444 7.18 20.04 -15.01
N ILE A 445 7.73 20.97 -14.23
CA ILE A 445 7.09 21.48 -13.01
C ILE A 445 6.02 22.50 -13.36
N GLN A 446 4.84 22.33 -12.79
CA GLN A 446 3.73 23.27 -12.88
C GLN A 446 3.64 24.07 -11.58
N TYR A 447 3.78 25.39 -11.69
CA TYR A 447 3.78 26.30 -10.55
C TYR A 447 2.96 27.57 -10.84
N LYS A 448 2.65 28.31 -9.79
CA LYS A 448 2.11 29.66 -9.81
C LYS A 448 3.20 30.61 -9.32
N ASP A 449 3.37 31.74 -10.01
CA ASP A 449 4.30 32.76 -9.53
C ASP A 449 3.82 33.34 -8.21
N ASN A 450 4.69 33.26 -7.20
CA ASN A 450 4.43 33.76 -5.85
C ASN A 450 5.72 34.31 -5.23
N THR A 451 6.47 35.11 -6.00
CA THR A 451 7.76 35.71 -5.62
C THR A 451 7.64 36.82 -4.56
N GLY A 452 6.46 36.98 -3.95
CA GLY A 452 6.20 37.97 -2.89
C GLY A 452 5.99 37.36 -1.51
N SER A 453 5.90 36.03 -1.39
CA SER A 453 5.67 35.35 -0.12
C SER A 453 6.91 35.45 0.78
N LYS A 454 6.75 36.11 1.93
CA LYS A 454 7.80 36.28 2.96
C LYS A 454 7.65 35.31 4.14
N ILE A 455 6.80 34.29 3.99
CA ILE A 455 6.47 33.35 5.08
C ILE A 455 7.75 32.76 5.67
N GLY A 456 7.94 32.97 6.96
CA GLY A 456 9.01 32.36 7.75
C GLY A 456 10.42 32.90 7.48
N SER A 457 10.56 33.90 6.60
CA SER A 457 11.86 34.47 6.20
C SER A 457 12.64 35.10 7.37
N GLU A 458 11.94 35.52 8.42
CA GLU A 458 12.50 36.08 9.64
C GLU A 458 13.11 35.02 10.57
N TYR A 459 12.75 33.74 10.40
CA TYR A 459 13.16 32.66 11.33
C TYR A 459 14.34 31.83 10.82
N ILE A 460 14.69 31.94 9.53
CA ILE A 460 15.77 31.13 8.95
C ILE A 460 16.38 31.74 7.69
N LYS A 461 17.66 31.43 7.44
CA LYS A 461 18.29 31.62 6.12
C LYS A 461 17.95 30.43 5.22
N ARG A 462 17.28 30.68 4.09
CA ARG A 462 16.92 29.63 3.13
C ARG A 462 18.16 28.87 2.63
N ARG A 463 18.07 27.54 2.55
CA ARG A 463 19.10 26.67 1.94
C ARG A 463 18.91 26.54 0.44
N LEU A 464 17.66 26.56 -0.01
CA LEU A 464 17.31 26.60 -1.42
C LEU A 464 17.02 28.03 -1.88
N PRO A 465 17.34 28.39 -3.13
CA PRO A 465 16.94 29.66 -3.72
C PRO A 465 15.45 29.93 -3.57
N GLU A 466 15.06 31.20 -3.58
CA GLU A 466 13.64 31.60 -3.49
C GLU A 466 12.82 31.04 -4.66
N ASP A 467 13.42 30.83 -5.82
CA ASP A 467 12.77 30.26 -7.00
C ASP A 467 12.81 28.72 -7.08
N SER A 468 13.19 28.03 -6.00
CA SER A 468 13.20 26.55 -5.93
C SER A 468 11.84 25.92 -6.26
N TYR A 469 10.75 26.64 -6.04
CA TYR A 469 9.39 26.20 -6.37
C TYR A 469 9.19 26.02 -7.88
N LYS A 470 9.93 26.77 -8.72
CA LYS A 470 9.94 26.58 -10.18
C LYS A 470 10.59 25.25 -10.58
N GLN A 471 11.36 24.67 -9.67
CA GLN A 471 11.99 23.36 -9.79
C GLN A 471 11.26 22.29 -8.96
N GLY A 472 10.14 22.61 -8.33
CA GLY A 472 9.24 21.66 -7.65
C GLY A 472 9.37 21.63 -6.13
N ILE A 473 10.34 22.33 -5.53
CA ILE A 473 10.45 22.39 -4.06
C ILE A 473 9.79 23.67 -3.56
N ILE A 474 8.57 23.51 -3.05
CA ILE A 474 7.70 24.60 -2.61
C ILE A 474 7.93 24.94 -1.13
N TYR A 475 7.61 26.17 -0.75
CA TYR A 475 7.60 26.62 0.66
C TYR A 475 6.30 27.33 1.05
N ASP A 476 5.39 27.51 0.09
CA ASP A 476 4.07 28.09 0.26
C ASP A 476 3.13 27.37 -0.71
N ILE A 477 2.01 26.82 -0.21
CA ILE A 477 1.05 26.07 -1.03
C ILE A 477 0.43 26.93 -2.15
N ALA A 478 0.43 28.26 -2.02
CA ALA A 478 -0.04 29.16 -3.08
C ALA A 478 0.82 29.05 -4.36
N GLN A 479 2.08 28.61 -4.25
CA GLN A 479 2.97 28.33 -5.39
C GLN A 479 2.47 27.19 -6.28
N VAL A 480 1.49 26.43 -5.82
CA VAL A 480 0.87 25.32 -6.55
C VAL A 480 -0.66 25.42 -6.60
N GLY A 481 -1.21 26.60 -6.27
CA GLY A 481 -2.64 26.91 -6.31
C GLY A 481 -3.40 26.72 -5.00
N GLY A 482 -2.76 26.22 -3.94
CA GLY A 482 -3.38 26.01 -2.63
C GLY A 482 -4.38 24.84 -2.60
N TYR A 483 -5.26 24.83 -1.61
CA TYR A 483 -6.28 23.80 -1.46
C TYR A 483 -7.29 23.82 -2.62
N PRO A 484 -7.61 22.66 -3.22
CA PRO A 484 -8.75 22.54 -4.12
C PRO A 484 -10.08 22.85 -3.43
N GLU A 485 -11.07 23.26 -4.22
CA GLU A 485 -12.47 23.21 -3.81
C GLU A 485 -12.99 21.78 -3.95
N TYR A 486 -13.73 21.28 -2.96
CA TYR A 486 -14.32 19.93 -2.97
C TYR A 486 -15.84 20.06 -2.90
N LYS A 487 -16.54 19.41 -3.85
CA LYS A 487 -17.99 19.40 -3.92
C LYS A 487 -18.51 17.96 -3.89
N GLY A 488 -19.65 17.75 -3.27
CA GLY A 488 -20.31 16.45 -3.25
C GLY A 488 -21.71 16.56 -2.67
N THR A 489 -22.61 15.73 -3.17
CA THR A 489 -23.98 15.61 -2.67
C THR A 489 -24.07 14.37 -1.82
N PRO A 490 -24.47 14.48 -0.53
CA PRO A 490 -24.70 13.32 0.31
C PRO A 490 -25.62 12.30 -0.37
N TYR A 491 -25.25 11.02 -0.26
CA TYR A 491 -26.11 9.93 -0.72
C TYR A 491 -27.23 9.66 0.28
N LYS A 492 -28.31 9.05 -0.21
CA LYS A 492 -29.43 8.62 0.62
C LYS A 492 -29.09 7.30 1.31
N ASP A 493 -29.26 7.29 2.61
CA ASP A 493 -29.07 6.18 3.53
C ASP A 493 -30.19 6.34 4.57
N THR A 494 -31.21 5.49 4.46
CA THR A 494 -32.50 5.69 5.15
C THR A 494 -32.45 5.24 6.60
N ASP A 495 -31.62 4.26 6.95
CA ASP A 495 -31.49 3.75 8.32
C ASP A 495 -30.18 4.18 9.01
N GLY A 496 -29.29 4.84 8.29
CA GLY A 496 -28.09 5.48 8.84
C GLY A 496 -26.98 4.49 9.15
N ASP A 497 -26.98 3.32 8.51
CA ASP A 497 -25.96 2.29 8.71
C ASP A 497 -24.68 2.53 7.87
N GLY A 498 -24.75 3.50 6.98
CA GLY A 498 -23.66 3.96 6.15
C GLY A 498 -23.59 3.36 4.75
N ILE A 499 -24.43 2.38 4.44
CA ILE A 499 -24.58 1.82 3.10
C ILE A 499 -25.64 2.65 2.34
N PRO A 500 -25.39 3.07 1.08
CA PRO A 500 -26.41 3.77 0.32
C PRO A 500 -27.61 2.88 -0.02
N ASP A 501 -28.85 3.40 0.09
CA ASP A 501 -30.10 2.70 -0.25
C ASP A 501 -30.03 2.00 -1.63
N GLU A 502 -29.40 2.66 -2.60
CA GLU A 502 -29.24 2.15 -3.97
C GLU A 502 -28.34 0.91 -4.01
N TRP A 503 -27.26 0.89 -3.23
CA TRP A 503 -26.38 -0.27 -3.16
C TRP A 503 -27.08 -1.44 -2.50
N GLU A 504 -27.77 -1.22 -1.38
CA GLU A 504 -28.54 -2.25 -0.68
C GLU A 504 -29.63 -2.86 -1.58
N THR A 505 -30.40 -2.02 -2.26
CA THR A 505 -31.45 -2.48 -3.18
C THR A 505 -30.87 -3.36 -4.31
N ARG A 506 -29.71 -3.01 -4.85
CA ARG A 506 -29.01 -3.82 -5.88
C ARG A 506 -28.52 -5.15 -5.33
N HIS A 507 -28.13 -5.20 -4.06
CA HIS A 507 -27.65 -6.41 -3.38
C HIS A 507 -28.75 -7.18 -2.63
N LYS A 508 -30.02 -6.80 -2.83
CA LYS A 508 -31.21 -7.41 -2.21
C LYS A 508 -31.20 -7.32 -0.67
N MET A 509 -30.54 -6.30 -0.13
CA MET A 509 -30.60 -5.93 1.29
C MET A 509 -31.81 -5.02 1.55
N ASN A 510 -32.07 -4.71 2.83
CA ASN A 510 -33.22 -3.92 3.24
C ASN A 510 -32.77 -2.54 3.73
N PRO A 511 -33.04 -1.45 2.97
CA PRO A 511 -32.65 -0.06 3.33
C PRO A 511 -33.31 0.55 4.57
N LYS A 512 -33.81 -0.28 5.47
CA LYS A 512 -34.52 0.09 6.70
C LYS A 512 -34.07 -0.76 7.88
N ASP A 513 -33.04 -1.59 7.73
CA ASP A 513 -32.51 -2.47 8.76
C ASP A 513 -31.02 -2.27 8.97
N ALA A 514 -30.66 -1.22 9.71
CA ALA A 514 -29.28 -0.85 10.02
C ALA A 514 -28.42 -1.92 10.73
N LYS A 515 -28.99 -3.06 11.08
CA LYS A 515 -28.27 -4.17 11.71
C LYS A 515 -27.55 -5.04 10.68
N ASP A 516 -27.94 -5.00 9.42
CA ASP A 516 -27.39 -5.89 8.41
C ASP A 516 -26.01 -5.44 7.90
N ALA A 517 -25.66 -4.14 7.94
CA ALA A 517 -24.34 -3.64 7.52
C ALA A 517 -23.15 -4.34 8.18
N VAL A 518 -23.27 -4.75 9.44
CA VAL A 518 -22.20 -5.42 10.20
C VAL A 518 -22.21 -6.94 10.09
N LEU A 519 -23.18 -7.52 9.38
CA LEU A 519 -23.27 -8.96 9.15
C LEU A 519 -22.39 -9.37 7.97
N ASP A 520 -21.91 -10.61 8.02
CA ASP A 520 -21.33 -11.30 6.86
C ASP A 520 -22.44 -12.18 6.26
N ALA A 521 -23.21 -11.64 5.32
CA ALA A 521 -24.35 -12.34 4.74
C ALA A 521 -23.94 -13.45 3.75
N ASN A 522 -22.73 -13.37 3.19
CA ASN A 522 -22.26 -14.24 2.12
C ASN A 522 -21.31 -15.35 2.63
N GLY A 523 -20.79 -15.23 3.86
CA GLY A 523 -19.93 -16.17 4.56
C GLY A 523 -18.46 -16.14 4.14
N ASP A 524 -17.99 -15.08 3.46
CA ASP A 524 -16.62 -14.95 2.98
C ASP A 524 -15.66 -14.29 3.98
N GLY A 525 -16.20 -13.85 5.11
CA GLY A 525 -15.47 -13.21 6.22
C GLY A 525 -15.44 -11.68 6.18
N TYR A 526 -15.95 -11.04 5.12
CA TYR A 526 -16.16 -9.60 5.06
C TYR A 526 -17.60 -9.25 5.47
N THR A 527 -17.76 -8.14 6.18
CA THR A 527 -19.08 -7.60 6.52
C THR A 527 -19.73 -6.92 5.30
N ASN A 528 -21.05 -6.78 5.29
CA ASN A 528 -21.77 -6.11 4.19
C ASN A 528 -21.28 -4.67 3.93
N ILE A 529 -20.89 -3.94 4.99
CA ILE A 529 -20.24 -2.64 4.84
C ILE A 529 -18.87 -2.76 4.15
N GLU A 530 -18.07 -3.78 4.45
CA GLU A 530 -16.80 -4.03 3.76
C GLU A 530 -17.01 -4.45 2.30
N ASP A 531 -18.04 -5.25 2.01
CA ASP A 531 -18.45 -5.57 0.65
C ASP A 531 -18.79 -4.30 -0.14
N PHE A 532 -19.59 -3.40 0.44
CA PHE A 532 -19.85 -2.09 -0.13
C PHE A 532 -18.55 -1.31 -0.38
N LEU A 533 -17.65 -1.24 0.59
CA LEU A 533 -16.35 -0.55 0.44
C LEU A 533 -15.49 -1.13 -0.68
N ASN A 534 -15.53 -2.44 -0.88
CA ASN A 534 -14.76 -3.18 -1.89
C ASN A 534 -15.38 -3.07 -3.30
N ASP A 535 -16.69 -2.83 -3.37
CA ASP A 535 -17.44 -2.63 -4.61
C ASP A 535 -17.26 -1.23 -5.23
N ILE A 536 -16.76 -0.25 -4.47
CA ILE A 536 -16.45 1.07 -4.99
C ILE A 536 -15.20 0.96 -5.87
N LYS A 537 -15.40 0.89 -7.19
CA LYS A 537 -14.32 0.66 -8.17
C LYS A 537 -13.65 1.96 -8.61
N GLY A 538 -12.33 2.00 -8.57
CA GLY A 538 -11.49 3.07 -9.13
C GLY A 538 -10.17 2.63 -9.77
N GLU A 539 -9.74 1.39 -9.58
CA GLU A 539 -8.38 0.94 -9.95
C GLU A 539 -8.28 0.41 -11.38
N LYS A 540 -7.26 0.86 -12.12
CA LYS A 540 -6.80 0.21 -13.35
C LYS A 540 -5.76 -0.84 -13.00
N LYS A 541 -6.19 -2.10 -12.91
CA LYS A 541 -5.32 -3.23 -12.58
C LYS A 541 -4.33 -3.50 -13.71
N SER A 542 -3.06 -3.69 -13.37
CA SER A 542 -2.08 -4.21 -14.34
C SER A 542 -2.44 -5.63 -14.75
N TYR A 543 -1.95 -6.10 -15.91
CA TYR A 543 -2.19 -7.47 -16.36
C TYR A 543 -1.80 -8.51 -15.29
N GLN A 544 -0.63 -8.30 -14.66
CA GLN A 544 -0.12 -9.13 -13.58
C GLN A 544 -1.08 -9.17 -12.37
N MET A 545 -1.75 -8.06 -12.01
CA MET A 545 -2.77 -8.07 -10.94
C MET A 545 -4.00 -8.87 -11.35
N ILE A 546 -4.49 -8.65 -12.57
CA ILE A 546 -5.68 -9.33 -13.10
C ILE A 546 -5.49 -10.85 -13.05
N VAL A 547 -4.31 -11.33 -13.46
CA VAL A 547 -4.02 -12.77 -13.48
C VAL A 547 -3.73 -13.32 -12.08
N THR A 548 -3.20 -12.52 -11.16
CA THR A 548 -3.02 -12.90 -9.75
C THR A 548 -4.37 -13.08 -9.05
N GLU A 549 -5.34 -12.22 -9.31
CA GLU A 549 -6.72 -12.36 -8.82
C GLU A 549 -7.44 -13.55 -9.44
N ARG A 550 -7.25 -13.76 -10.75
CA ARG A 550 -7.77 -14.93 -11.44
C ARG A 550 -7.20 -16.22 -10.85
N ALA A 551 -5.90 -16.24 -10.56
CA ALA A 551 -5.25 -17.36 -9.89
C ALA A 551 -5.82 -17.59 -8.48
N ALA A 552 -6.03 -16.52 -7.70
CA ALA A 552 -6.62 -16.62 -6.35
C ALA A 552 -7.99 -17.31 -6.38
N LYS A 553 -8.86 -16.94 -7.34
CA LYS A 553 -10.18 -17.58 -7.54
C LYS A 553 -10.10 -19.06 -7.90
N ILE A 554 -9.06 -19.46 -8.65
CA ILE A 554 -8.85 -20.88 -8.96
C ILE A 554 -8.41 -21.62 -7.69
N VAL A 555 -7.48 -21.05 -6.94
CA VAL A 555 -6.91 -21.65 -5.73
C VAL A 555 -7.94 -21.82 -4.62
N SER A 556 -8.87 -20.88 -4.46
CA SER A 556 -9.93 -20.99 -3.45
C SER A 556 -10.84 -22.21 -3.65
N SER A 557 -10.92 -22.77 -4.87
CA SER A 557 -11.68 -24.00 -5.16
C SER A 557 -10.93 -25.31 -4.85
N LEU A 558 -9.66 -25.23 -4.44
CA LEU A 558 -8.77 -26.38 -4.25
C LEU A 558 -8.75 -26.94 -2.82
N ASP A 559 -9.44 -26.29 -1.88
CA ASP A 559 -9.55 -26.70 -0.47
C ASP A 559 -8.16 -26.89 0.21
N ILE A 560 -7.22 -25.97 -0.08
CA ILE A 560 -5.86 -26.02 0.48
C ILE A 560 -5.84 -25.34 1.85
N ASN A 561 -5.74 -26.14 2.92
CA ASN A 561 -5.70 -25.63 4.31
C ASN A 561 -4.37 -24.98 4.71
N ASP A 562 -3.29 -25.27 3.97
CA ASP A 562 -1.97 -24.67 4.21
C ASP A 562 -1.84 -23.36 3.42
N ALA A 563 -1.78 -22.24 4.14
CA ALA A 563 -1.69 -20.92 3.52
C ALA A 563 -0.44 -20.76 2.65
N GLY A 564 0.71 -21.31 3.07
CA GLY A 564 1.96 -21.26 2.31
C GLY A 564 1.85 -21.97 0.95
N LYS A 565 1.27 -23.16 0.97
CA LYS A 565 0.99 -23.98 -0.21
C LYS A 565 -0.05 -23.33 -1.12
N SER A 566 -1.12 -22.79 -0.55
CA SER A 566 -2.16 -22.06 -1.29
C SER A 566 -1.55 -20.88 -2.06
N MET A 567 -0.70 -20.10 -1.40
CA MET A 567 0.04 -18.99 -2.02
C MET A 567 1.01 -19.46 -3.11
N GLN A 568 1.78 -20.54 -2.86
CA GLN A 568 2.71 -21.09 -3.86
C GLN A 568 1.98 -21.51 -5.15
N VAL A 569 0.82 -22.13 -5.02
CA VAL A 569 -0.01 -22.56 -6.16
C VAL A 569 -0.55 -21.34 -6.89
N GLN A 570 -1.00 -20.31 -6.18
CA GLN A 570 -1.44 -19.05 -6.78
C GLN A 570 -0.35 -18.41 -7.63
N ASP A 571 0.89 -18.35 -7.14
CA ASP A 571 2.02 -17.76 -7.86
C ASP A 571 2.37 -18.56 -9.12
N ILE A 572 2.34 -19.89 -9.05
CA ILE A 572 2.56 -20.77 -10.21
C ILE A 572 1.51 -20.50 -11.31
N ILE A 573 0.23 -20.37 -10.94
CA ILE A 573 -0.85 -20.10 -11.89
C ILE A 573 -0.75 -18.68 -12.46
N ALA A 574 -0.51 -17.68 -11.62
CA ALA A 574 -0.39 -16.28 -12.04
C ALA A 574 0.78 -16.10 -13.01
N GLN A 575 1.94 -16.68 -12.69
CA GLN A 575 3.12 -16.62 -13.56
C GLN A 575 2.87 -17.30 -14.91
N GLN A 576 2.11 -18.39 -14.95
CA GLN A 576 1.79 -19.04 -16.23
C GLN A 576 0.98 -18.13 -17.16
N TYR A 577 0.02 -17.36 -16.63
CA TYR A 577 -0.70 -16.39 -17.45
C TYR A 577 0.22 -15.31 -18.03
N VAL A 578 1.17 -14.84 -17.22
CA VAL A 578 2.16 -13.83 -17.63
C VAL A 578 3.07 -14.38 -18.72
N ASP A 579 3.64 -15.57 -18.50
CA ASP A 579 4.53 -16.22 -19.45
C ASP A 579 3.83 -16.47 -20.80
N LEU A 580 2.54 -16.88 -20.78
CA LEU A 580 1.74 -17.04 -22.00
C LEU A 580 1.48 -15.71 -22.70
N HIS A 581 1.13 -14.66 -21.97
CA HIS A 581 0.89 -13.33 -22.53
C HIS A 581 2.13 -12.75 -23.22
N ASP A 582 3.27 -12.81 -22.53
CA ASP A 582 4.56 -12.37 -23.08
C ASP A 582 4.96 -13.13 -24.35
N THR A 583 4.64 -14.42 -24.40
CA THR A 583 4.96 -15.29 -25.54
C THR A 583 4.05 -14.99 -26.74
N GLU A 584 2.77 -14.68 -26.50
CA GLU A 584 1.84 -14.23 -27.53
C GLU A 584 2.25 -12.89 -28.12
N GLU A 585 2.63 -11.90 -27.29
CA GLU A 585 3.13 -10.61 -27.78
C GLU A 585 4.35 -10.77 -28.68
N LYS A 586 5.24 -11.72 -28.34
CA LYS A 586 6.46 -12.04 -29.11
C LYS A 586 6.23 -12.98 -30.30
N LYS A 587 5.03 -13.54 -30.46
CA LYS A 587 4.65 -14.54 -31.48
C LYS A 587 5.54 -15.79 -31.51
N ASP A 588 6.04 -16.25 -30.36
CA ASP A 588 6.94 -17.42 -30.27
C ASP A 588 6.20 -18.73 -29.92
N THR A 589 5.67 -19.42 -30.93
CA THR A 589 4.92 -20.67 -30.74
C THR A 589 5.77 -21.85 -30.25
N THR A 590 7.10 -21.81 -30.35
CA THR A 590 7.99 -22.92 -29.93
C THR A 590 8.12 -22.95 -28.40
N MET A 591 8.09 -21.77 -27.78
CA MET A 591 8.23 -21.60 -26.33
C MET A 591 6.99 -22.08 -25.55
N VAL A 592 5.80 -22.00 -26.16
CA VAL A 592 4.52 -22.36 -25.52
C VAL A 592 4.51 -23.82 -25.01
N HIS A 593 5.01 -24.78 -25.80
CA HIS A 593 5.07 -26.18 -25.38
C HIS A 593 6.01 -26.40 -24.19
N GLN A 594 7.15 -25.69 -24.16
CA GLN A 594 8.10 -25.80 -23.05
C GLN A 594 7.52 -25.18 -21.77
N LEU A 595 6.78 -24.08 -21.89
CA LEU A 595 6.04 -23.47 -20.78
C LEU A 595 4.99 -24.43 -20.23
N HIS A 596 4.21 -25.08 -21.10
CA HIS A 596 3.19 -26.04 -20.70
C HIS A 596 3.75 -27.20 -19.85
N GLU A 597 4.79 -27.87 -20.35
CA GLU A 597 5.44 -28.99 -19.63
C GLU A 597 6.01 -28.53 -18.28
N ARG A 598 6.69 -27.37 -18.27
CA ARG A 598 7.25 -26.80 -17.04
C ARG A 598 6.15 -26.42 -16.05
N TYR A 599 5.04 -25.88 -16.53
CA TYR A 599 3.89 -25.49 -15.72
C TYR A 599 3.27 -26.69 -15.02
N LEU A 600 2.97 -27.75 -15.78
CA LEU A 600 2.42 -28.98 -15.22
C LEU A 600 3.37 -29.64 -14.23
N SER A 601 4.66 -29.69 -14.53
CA SER A 601 5.68 -30.19 -13.60
C SER A 601 5.70 -29.40 -12.29
N LYS A 602 5.64 -28.06 -12.35
CA LYS A 602 5.57 -27.21 -11.16
C LYS A 602 4.31 -27.47 -10.35
N LEU A 603 3.13 -27.49 -10.99
CA LEU A 603 1.87 -27.76 -10.30
C LEU A 603 1.86 -29.14 -9.64
N SER A 604 2.27 -30.19 -10.36
CA SER A 604 2.28 -31.57 -9.86
C SER A 604 3.28 -31.80 -8.73
N SER A 605 4.28 -30.92 -8.56
CA SER A 605 5.18 -31.01 -7.40
C SER A 605 4.54 -30.53 -6.09
N VAL A 606 3.42 -29.80 -6.17
CA VAL A 606 2.75 -29.22 -5.01
C VAL A 606 1.29 -29.66 -4.87
N LEU A 607 0.60 -30.05 -5.94
CA LEU A 607 -0.82 -30.45 -5.92
C LEU A 607 -1.03 -31.95 -6.13
N THR A 608 -2.15 -32.47 -5.62
CA THR A 608 -2.63 -33.81 -6.02
C THR A 608 -3.13 -33.79 -7.46
N THR A 609 -3.22 -34.97 -8.10
CA THR A 609 -3.76 -35.08 -9.47
C THR A 609 -5.17 -34.49 -9.62
N GLU A 610 -6.01 -34.65 -8.59
CA GLU A 610 -7.37 -34.07 -8.57
C GLU A 610 -7.32 -32.54 -8.49
N GLN A 611 -6.48 -31.98 -7.63
CA GLN A 611 -6.29 -30.54 -7.53
C GLN A 611 -5.70 -29.95 -8.81
N VAL A 612 -4.74 -30.63 -9.44
CA VAL A 612 -4.23 -30.22 -10.77
C VAL A 612 -5.38 -30.18 -11.77
N THR A 613 -6.27 -31.18 -11.78
CA THR A 613 -7.44 -31.20 -12.68
C THR A 613 -8.37 -30.00 -12.43
N LYS A 614 -8.68 -29.68 -11.17
CA LYS A 614 -9.44 -28.49 -10.79
C LYS A 614 -8.77 -27.19 -11.29
N VAL A 615 -7.44 -27.09 -11.21
CA VAL A 615 -6.69 -25.94 -11.75
C VAL A 615 -6.86 -25.84 -13.27
N LYS A 616 -6.69 -26.95 -14.00
CA LYS A 616 -6.87 -26.99 -15.47
C LYS A 616 -8.28 -26.55 -15.87
N ASP A 617 -9.29 -27.02 -15.13
CA ASP A 617 -10.69 -26.62 -15.36
C ASP A 617 -10.90 -25.14 -15.05
N GLY A 618 -10.39 -24.64 -13.93
CA GLY A 618 -10.46 -23.22 -13.57
C GLY A 618 -9.80 -22.30 -14.60
N MET A 619 -8.65 -22.69 -15.16
CA MET A 619 -7.98 -21.95 -16.23
C MET A 619 -8.76 -21.93 -17.54
N THR A 620 -9.64 -22.90 -17.76
CA THR A 620 -10.43 -23.07 -18.98
C THR A 620 -11.92 -22.84 -18.72
N TYR A 621 -12.27 -22.06 -17.69
CA TYR A 621 -13.64 -21.66 -17.37
C TYR A 621 -14.61 -22.83 -17.20
N SER A 622 -14.10 -23.98 -16.72
CA SER A 622 -14.86 -25.22 -16.52
C SER A 622 -15.57 -25.71 -17.79
N ILE A 623 -15.06 -25.36 -18.98
CA ILE A 623 -15.72 -25.72 -20.25
C ILE A 623 -15.80 -27.23 -20.44
N LEU A 624 -14.76 -27.99 -20.06
CA LEU A 624 -14.75 -29.46 -20.15
C LEU A 624 -15.90 -30.10 -19.36
N PRO A 625 -16.00 -29.93 -18.03
CA PRO A 625 -17.05 -30.61 -17.25
C PRO A 625 -18.45 -30.18 -17.68
N VAL A 626 -18.65 -28.90 -18.03
CA VAL A 626 -19.93 -28.39 -18.55
C VAL A 626 -20.28 -29.04 -19.89
N THR A 627 -19.33 -29.12 -20.82
CA THR A 627 -19.55 -29.69 -22.16
C THR A 627 -19.81 -31.20 -22.06
N TYR A 628 -19.07 -31.91 -21.22
CA TYR A 628 -19.25 -33.35 -21.03
C TYR A 628 -20.64 -33.68 -20.47
N ASN A 629 -21.07 -32.97 -19.42
CA ASN A 629 -22.41 -33.14 -18.85
C ASN A 629 -23.51 -32.81 -19.85
N ALA A 630 -23.33 -31.79 -20.70
CA ALA A 630 -24.28 -31.49 -21.76
C ALA A 630 -24.44 -32.67 -22.75
N TYR A 631 -23.34 -33.35 -23.14
CA TYR A 631 -23.42 -34.54 -23.98
C TYR A 631 -24.16 -35.69 -23.29
N LEU A 632 -23.92 -35.92 -21.99
CA LEU A 632 -24.62 -36.97 -21.23
C LEU A 632 -26.14 -36.70 -21.12
N GLN A 633 -26.54 -35.45 -20.91
CA GLN A 633 -27.95 -35.06 -20.83
C GLN A 633 -28.65 -35.08 -22.19
N MET A 634 -27.93 -34.67 -23.25
CA MET A 634 -28.44 -34.67 -24.61
C MET A 634 -28.60 -36.10 -25.13
N LEU A 635 -27.68 -37.00 -24.77
CA LEU A 635 -27.60 -38.38 -25.25
C LEU A 635 -27.46 -39.37 -24.08
N PRO A 636 -28.51 -39.60 -23.29
CA PRO A 636 -28.48 -40.53 -22.14
C PRO A 636 -28.14 -41.99 -22.53
N GLN A 637 -28.30 -42.33 -23.81
CA GLN A 637 -28.03 -43.66 -24.38
C GLN A 637 -26.58 -43.88 -24.82
N LEU A 638 -25.66 -42.94 -24.58
CA LEU A 638 -24.25 -43.10 -24.94
C LEU A 638 -23.65 -44.35 -24.30
N THR A 639 -22.99 -45.18 -25.11
CA THR A 639 -22.22 -46.32 -24.61
C THR A 639 -21.02 -45.86 -23.78
N LYS A 640 -20.52 -46.72 -22.87
CA LYS A 640 -19.31 -46.43 -22.10
C LYS A 640 -18.10 -46.07 -22.98
N GLN A 641 -17.97 -46.72 -24.14
CA GLN A 641 -16.90 -46.44 -25.09
C GLN A 641 -17.02 -45.05 -25.73
N GLN A 642 -18.24 -44.63 -26.08
CA GLN A 642 -18.48 -43.28 -26.60
C GLN A 642 -18.25 -42.22 -25.51
N GLN A 643 -18.73 -42.45 -24.29
CA GLN A 643 -18.48 -41.57 -23.15
C GLN A 643 -16.98 -41.37 -22.91
N GLN A 644 -16.21 -42.47 -22.89
CA GLN A 644 -14.75 -42.41 -22.74
C GLN A 644 -14.09 -41.62 -23.87
N GLN A 645 -14.50 -41.86 -25.13
CA GLN A 645 -13.91 -41.16 -26.27
C GLN A 645 -14.21 -39.65 -26.26
N ILE A 646 -15.42 -39.26 -25.86
CA ILE A 646 -15.80 -37.85 -25.67
C ILE A 646 -14.92 -37.22 -24.59
N MET A 647 -14.76 -37.89 -23.45
CA MET A 647 -13.93 -37.40 -22.36
C MET A 647 -12.48 -37.18 -22.82
N THR A 648 -11.85 -38.19 -23.45
CA THR A 648 -10.47 -38.09 -23.96
C THR A 648 -10.28 -36.91 -24.90
N TRP A 649 -11.24 -36.65 -25.80
CA TRP A 649 -11.15 -35.51 -26.72
C TRP A 649 -11.39 -34.16 -26.03
N LEU A 650 -12.25 -34.10 -25.02
CA LEU A 650 -12.41 -32.87 -24.25
C LEU A 650 -11.18 -32.61 -23.36
N GLU A 651 -10.52 -33.64 -22.84
CA GLU A 651 -9.24 -33.54 -22.12
C GLU A 651 -8.15 -32.99 -23.04
N GLU A 652 -8.00 -33.53 -24.26
CA GLU A 652 -7.08 -32.98 -25.27
C GLU A 652 -7.39 -31.49 -25.57
N ALA A 653 -8.67 -31.14 -25.71
CA ALA A 653 -9.10 -29.77 -25.95
C ALA A 653 -8.72 -28.84 -24.78
N ARG A 654 -8.86 -29.32 -23.54
CA ARG A 654 -8.50 -28.57 -22.33
C ARG A 654 -7.02 -28.27 -22.30
N GLU A 655 -6.15 -29.26 -22.57
CA GLU A 655 -4.70 -29.02 -22.60
C GLU A 655 -4.32 -27.93 -23.61
N LYS A 656 -4.90 -27.98 -24.82
CA LYS A 656 -4.68 -26.95 -25.84
C LYS A 656 -5.26 -25.58 -25.48
N ALA A 657 -6.41 -25.56 -24.79
CA ALA A 657 -7.03 -24.32 -24.33
C ALA A 657 -6.25 -23.65 -23.20
N MET A 658 -5.56 -24.39 -22.32
CA MET A 658 -4.76 -23.76 -21.28
C MET A 658 -3.66 -22.84 -21.82
N ASP A 659 -3.15 -23.17 -23.00
CA ASP A 659 -2.06 -22.44 -23.68
C ASP A 659 -2.54 -21.23 -24.49
N ALA A 660 -3.85 -21.00 -24.57
CA ALA A 660 -4.42 -19.86 -25.29
C ALA A 660 -4.52 -18.62 -24.38
N GLY A 661 -4.09 -17.46 -24.86
CA GLY A 661 -4.06 -16.22 -24.08
C GLY A 661 -5.40 -15.51 -23.92
N SER A 662 -6.38 -15.77 -24.81
CA SER A 662 -7.72 -15.17 -24.73
C SER A 662 -8.84 -16.17 -24.44
N SER A 663 -9.91 -15.71 -23.79
CA SER A 663 -11.11 -16.52 -23.54
C SER A 663 -11.73 -17.04 -24.84
N GLU A 664 -11.76 -16.21 -25.88
CA GLU A 664 -12.29 -16.57 -27.21
C GLU A 664 -11.50 -17.73 -27.83
N GLN A 665 -10.17 -17.69 -27.75
CA GLN A 665 -9.31 -18.76 -28.24
C GLN A 665 -9.49 -20.05 -27.42
N LYS A 666 -9.67 -19.96 -26.10
CA LYS A 666 -10.00 -21.11 -25.25
C LYS A 666 -11.30 -21.76 -25.69
N HIS A 667 -12.35 -20.96 -25.90
CA HIS A 667 -13.63 -21.46 -26.43
C HIS A 667 -13.49 -22.05 -27.84
N ALA A 668 -12.64 -21.47 -28.70
CA ALA A 668 -12.41 -21.97 -30.05
C ALA A 668 -11.82 -23.38 -30.07
N TRP A 669 -10.88 -23.69 -29.17
CA TRP A 669 -10.34 -25.06 -29.02
C TRP A 669 -11.44 -26.06 -28.68
N PHE A 670 -12.28 -25.78 -27.69
CA PHE A 670 -13.42 -26.64 -27.38
C PHE A 670 -14.42 -26.71 -28.53
N GLY A 671 -14.65 -25.63 -29.28
CA GLY A 671 -15.49 -25.63 -30.48
C GLY A 671 -15.01 -26.62 -31.55
N LYS A 672 -13.70 -26.64 -31.84
CA LYS A 672 -13.08 -27.58 -32.77
C LYS A 672 -13.30 -29.04 -32.34
N TYR A 673 -13.11 -29.33 -31.06
CA TYR A 673 -13.29 -30.67 -30.52
C TYR A 673 -14.74 -31.10 -30.40
N LYS A 674 -15.69 -30.19 -30.12
CA LYS A 674 -17.14 -30.47 -30.23
C LYS A 674 -17.51 -30.86 -31.66
N GLY A 675 -16.96 -30.20 -32.67
CA GLY A 675 -17.13 -30.59 -34.07
C GLY A 675 -16.63 -32.02 -34.35
N ARG A 676 -15.44 -32.36 -33.84
CA ARG A 676 -14.87 -33.71 -33.92
C ARG A 676 -15.76 -34.76 -33.24
N ILE A 677 -16.24 -34.48 -32.03
CA ILE A 677 -17.16 -35.34 -31.28
C ILE A 677 -18.46 -35.57 -32.06
N ASN A 678 -19.08 -34.50 -32.57
CA ASN A 678 -20.33 -34.59 -33.30
C ASN A 678 -20.18 -35.46 -34.57
N ASN A 679 -19.09 -35.30 -35.32
CA ASN A 679 -18.82 -36.13 -36.50
C ASN A 679 -18.65 -37.61 -36.15
N TYR A 680 -17.98 -37.91 -35.03
CA TYR A 680 -17.81 -39.28 -34.53
C TYR A 680 -19.15 -39.91 -34.14
N LEU A 681 -19.98 -39.19 -33.38
CA LEU A 681 -21.29 -39.68 -32.95
C LEU A 681 -22.24 -39.88 -34.15
N SER A 682 -22.22 -38.95 -35.10
CA SER A 682 -22.99 -39.10 -36.35
C SER A 682 -22.52 -40.29 -37.19
N SER A 683 -21.22 -40.56 -37.25
CA SER A 683 -20.69 -41.75 -37.92
C SER A 683 -21.10 -43.05 -37.22
N ALA A 684 -21.40 -43.00 -35.92
CA ALA A 684 -21.97 -44.09 -35.15
C ALA A 684 -23.50 -44.20 -35.26
N GLY A 685 -24.13 -43.44 -36.18
CA GLY A 685 -25.57 -43.50 -36.45
C GLY A 685 -26.43 -42.58 -35.57
N ILE A 686 -25.83 -41.67 -34.78
CA ILE A 686 -26.58 -40.74 -33.93
C ILE A 686 -26.91 -39.46 -34.71
N ASP A 687 -28.20 -39.17 -34.88
CA ASP A 687 -28.67 -37.90 -35.44
C ASP A 687 -28.52 -36.77 -34.40
N MET A 688 -27.39 -36.07 -34.49
CA MET A 688 -27.05 -34.99 -33.56
C MET A 688 -27.99 -33.79 -33.66
N LYS A 689 -28.56 -33.51 -34.85
CA LYS A 689 -29.50 -32.39 -35.02
C LYS A 689 -30.81 -32.68 -34.32
N LYS A 690 -31.32 -33.91 -34.47
CA LYS A 690 -32.53 -34.35 -33.76
C LYS A 690 -32.31 -34.37 -32.25
N ALA A 691 -31.18 -34.92 -31.79
CA ALA A 691 -30.85 -34.98 -30.37
C ALA A 691 -30.77 -33.60 -29.71
N GLU A 692 -30.16 -32.61 -30.39
CA GLU A 692 -30.07 -31.25 -29.89
C GLU A 692 -31.45 -30.57 -29.82
N ALA A 693 -32.30 -30.76 -30.84
CA ALA A 693 -33.65 -30.21 -30.86
C ALA A 693 -34.52 -30.79 -29.73
N GLU A 694 -34.46 -32.10 -29.52
CA GLU A 694 -35.19 -32.78 -28.43
C GLU A 694 -34.68 -32.33 -27.05
N TRP A 695 -33.37 -32.21 -26.87
CA TRP A 695 -32.79 -31.74 -25.61
C TRP A 695 -33.17 -30.29 -25.30
N LYS A 696 -33.16 -29.39 -26.30
CA LYS A 696 -33.64 -28.00 -26.14
C LYS A 696 -35.11 -27.95 -25.73
N LYS A 697 -35.95 -28.82 -26.31
CA LYS A 697 -37.37 -28.90 -25.93
C LYS A 697 -37.52 -29.31 -24.45
N ARG A 698 -36.78 -30.33 -23.99
CA ARG A 698 -36.76 -30.78 -22.59
C ARG A 698 -36.26 -29.73 -21.58
N ARG A 699 -35.51 -28.72 -22.04
CA ARG A 699 -34.95 -27.65 -21.19
C ARG A 699 -35.83 -26.41 -21.07
N ASN A 700 -36.79 -26.24 -21.99
CA ASN A 700 -37.70 -25.10 -22.05
C ASN A 700 -39.11 -25.43 -21.53
N GLU A 701 -39.35 -26.70 -21.22
CA GLU A 701 -40.45 -27.23 -20.40
C GLU A 701 -39.98 -27.26 -18.93
#